data_AF-A0A7C8UIS8-F1
#
_entry.id   AF-A0A7C8UIS8-F1
#
_cell.length_a   1.000
_cell.length_b   1.000
_cell.length_c   1.000
_cell.angle_alpha   90.00
_cell.angle_beta   90.00
_cell.angle_gamma   90.00
#
_symmetry.space_group_name_H-M   'P 1'
#
loop_
_entity.id
_entity.type
_entity.pdbx_description
1 polymer ?
#
loop_
_entity_poly.entity_id
_entity_poly.type
_entity_poly.pdbx_seq_one_letter_code
_entity_poly.pdbx_strand_id
1 'polypeptide(L)'
;MESAGKRQKREAGTAIPAPESNRSRKRKATANPSDTIPRAKRSSQRNKDEEPRAIPAQNVRDDDDDDDYDIEREDEDEEEEGYGDEDEFESEFEDEIEEEVEERVYEFGPKKSKLSFKIYTQNDPEDGSRSWLKNIHVAVNSEGKTIGYGLGRYVNRDIVQSRFRAEMEEPSQELCDVAFDLFDSHAHLKREFINHPVRKGTGVWGKELDHGNFLVIENVHIYDASWRRKGIGKRIVRDMIDKSGRENRTPAFSLVSPAYLNSELEKETIEKTKLEEHEIRIRMHNENVAFWRCQGFRRIGASDFFGLATDKTHPANTISSTLDFDPADPEPDLDDSLTIEERLFSIGLFDKSEIHNRRLERLKERLPLHHAVATLSDDDCVQFFSNFKANIDNKSYDWNKVDRHSKNVLHVAAEELKVKGVRWLLENVNEEQILSSHRTVDGYTPQEFLEFQLDSARSKLQLGGMTIDVSEKFEGYPASAIECLAAFQGLNNLSRAQHERLKFGCTCGSCIDGFLSTHMRHTLLQRAEMIYDFLHMDIDDGKVWAVSFEDYTQYVAPDLRERFKTNKSLRQGFSNLFLYVAEVLQKDIPPYVESVEAQARSSSEWPPCTRSFLERGRVESVLRTLFTDADELEEVEPAQDPKAVEKFPECRNDYEFQFVISMCGTH
;
A
#
# COMPACT_ATOMS: atom_id res chain seq x y z
N MET A 1 49.42 18.65 34.19
CA MET A 1 50.75 18.06 33.97
C MET A 1 50.59 17.05 32.83
N GLU A 2 50.54 17.53 31.60
CA GLU A 2 51.70 17.73 30.72
C GLU A 2 52.58 16.49 30.58
N SER A 3 52.53 15.83 29.41
CA SER A 3 53.68 15.80 28.50
C SER A 3 53.39 15.00 27.23
N ALA A 4 53.38 15.73 26.12
CA ALA A 4 53.95 15.45 24.80
C ALA A 4 54.20 13.98 24.34
N GLY A 5 53.52 13.59 23.26
CA GLY A 5 54.03 13.78 21.90
C GLY A 5 54.87 12.66 21.28
N LYS A 6 54.38 12.08 20.17
CA LYS A 6 55.20 11.77 18.99
C LYS A 6 54.35 11.66 17.71
N ARG A 7 54.76 12.47 16.75
CA ARG A 7 54.20 12.72 15.42
C ARG A 7 54.95 11.82 14.43
N GLN A 8 54.26 11.14 13.51
CA GLN A 8 54.87 10.64 12.27
C GLN A 8 54.10 11.15 11.07
N LYS A 9 54.87 11.78 10.18
CA LYS A 9 54.50 12.36 8.89
C LYS A 9 54.22 11.24 7.87
N ARG A 10 53.20 11.42 7.03
CA ARG A 10 53.20 10.88 5.67
C ARG A 10 52.83 11.99 4.70
N GLU A 11 53.65 12.10 3.67
CA GLU A 11 53.69 13.15 2.67
C GLU A 11 52.62 12.96 1.59
N ALA A 12 52.22 14.09 1.02
CA ALA A 12 51.33 14.23 -0.11
C ALA A 12 52.04 13.85 -1.42
N GLY A 13 51.32 13.14 -2.30
CA GLY A 13 51.70 12.90 -3.68
C GLY A 13 50.53 13.25 -4.60
N THR A 14 50.59 14.44 -5.19
CA THR A 14 49.65 14.98 -6.17
C THR A 14 49.98 14.44 -7.56
N ALA A 15 49.02 13.90 -8.30
CA ALA A 15 49.16 13.65 -9.74
C ALA A 15 47.83 13.86 -10.46
N ILE A 16 47.79 14.90 -11.28
CA ILE A 16 46.74 15.27 -12.24
C ILE A 16 47.11 14.63 -13.59
N PRO A 17 46.17 14.10 -14.37
CA PRO A 17 46.32 14.03 -15.82
C PRO A 17 45.33 15.00 -16.51
N ALA A 18 45.90 15.88 -17.32
CA ALA A 18 45.20 16.75 -18.27
C ALA A 18 44.93 16.01 -19.60
N PRO A 19 44.05 16.54 -20.47
CA PRO A 19 43.40 15.78 -21.54
C PRO A 19 44.14 15.86 -22.88
N GLU A 20 44.18 14.74 -23.60
CA GLU A 20 44.65 14.69 -24.99
C GLU A 20 43.50 14.81 -25.99
N SER A 21 43.48 15.95 -26.69
CA SER A 21 42.78 16.16 -27.95
C SER A 21 43.61 15.61 -29.12
N ASN A 22 43.01 14.93 -30.09
CA ASN A 22 43.37 15.12 -31.51
C ASN A 22 42.42 14.46 -32.53
N ARG A 23 41.88 15.34 -33.40
CA ARG A 23 41.86 15.28 -34.87
C ARG A 23 41.05 14.19 -35.59
N SER A 24 39.86 14.60 -36.00
CA SER A 24 39.46 14.87 -37.40
C SER A 24 40.19 14.11 -38.53
N ARG A 25 39.47 13.22 -39.24
CA ARG A 25 39.74 12.88 -40.64
C ARG A 25 38.47 12.83 -41.48
N LYS A 26 38.41 13.76 -42.45
CA LYS A 26 37.50 13.80 -43.61
C LYS A 26 37.88 12.73 -44.63
N ARG A 27 36.92 11.99 -45.19
CA ARG A 27 36.87 11.47 -46.58
C ARG A 27 35.38 11.37 -46.98
N LYS A 28 34.85 12.26 -47.81
CA LYS A 28 34.80 12.32 -49.28
C LYS A 28 33.86 11.28 -49.91
N ALA A 29 32.84 11.81 -50.57
CA ALA A 29 31.72 11.16 -51.24
C ALA A 29 32.06 10.42 -52.53
N THR A 30 31.24 9.43 -52.89
CA THR A 30 30.94 9.02 -54.28
C THR A 30 29.55 8.38 -54.38
N ALA A 31 28.74 9.01 -55.25
CA ALA A 31 27.58 8.59 -56.05
C ALA A 31 26.94 7.19 -55.95
N ASN A 32 25.60 7.24 -55.86
CA ASN A 32 24.52 6.41 -56.41
C ASN A 32 24.76 5.85 -57.85
N PRO A 33 24.05 4.78 -58.34
CA PRO A 33 22.58 4.84 -58.55
C PRO A 33 21.75 3.53 -58.54
N SER A 34 20.42 3.75 -58.62
CA SER A 34 19.34 2.86 -59.08
C SER A 34 19.00 1.65 -58.20
N ASP A 35 17.79 1.11 -58.12
CA ASP A 35 16.40 1.46 -58.44
C ASP A 35 15.66 0.20 -57.98
N THR A 36 14.59 0.28 -57.19
CA THR A 36 13.25 -0.25 -57.52
C THR A 36 12.31 -0.14 -56.32
N ILE A 37 11.26 0.65 -56.53
CA ILE A 37 10.04 0.70 -55.73
C ILE A 37 9.12 -0.44 -56.19
N PRO A 38 8.36 -1.06 -55.28
CA PRO A 38 6.95 -1.26 -55.56
C PRO A 38 6.04 -0.52 -54.58
N ARG A 39 4.94 -0.07 -55.16
CA ARG A 39 3.97 0.89 -54.67
C ARG A 39 2.71 0.15 -54.22
N ALA A 40 1.98 0.79 -53.29
CA ALA A 40 0.56 0.59 -52.94
C ALA A 40 0.27 -0.54 -51.93
N LYS A 41 -0.63 -0.39 -50.96
CA LYS A 41 -1.89 0.37 -50.98
C LYS A 41 -2.21 1.04 -49.65
N ARG A 42 -2.83 2.22 -49.78
CA ARG A 42 -3.68 2.87 -48.78
C ARG A 42 -4.77 1.91 -48.30
N SER A 43 -4.98 1.84 -46.99
CA SER A 43 -6.28 1.62 -46.39
C SER A 43 -6.39 2.60 -45.22
N SER A 44 -7.30 3.54 -45.36
CA SER A 44 -7.66 4.55 -44.39
C SER A 44 -8.98 4.13 -43.74
N GLN A 45 -9.08 4.34 -42.42
CA GLN A 45 -10.25 4.84 -41.67
C GLN A 45 -10.61 4.02 -40.43
N ARG A 46 -10.89 4.82 -39.39
CA ARG A 46 -11.60 4.58 -38.14
C ARG A 46 -10.80 4.00 -36.97
N ASN A 47 -10.06 4.89 -36.30
CA ASN A 47 -10.16 4.96 -34.84
C ASN A 47 -11.14 6.08 -34.54
N LYS A 48 -12.28 5.72 -33.95
CA LYS A 48 -13.15 6.66 -33.26
C LYS A 48 -12.56 6.89 -31.88
N ASP A 49 -12.73 8.12 -31.41
CA ASP A 49 -12.38 8.63 -30.11
C ASP A 49 -12.94 7.71 -29.00
N GLU A 50 -12.05 7.06 -28.25
CA GLU A 50 -12.35 6.57 -26.91
C GLU A 50 -11.89 7.64 -25.93
N GLU A 51 -12.84 8.20 -25.19
CA GLU A 51 -12.61 9.11 -24.09
C GLU A 51 -11.75 8.44 -23.01
N PRO A 52 -10.84 9.17 -22.35
CA PRO A 52 -10.05 8.62 -21.25
C PRO A 52 -10.96 8.37 -20.04
N ARG A 53 -11.00 7.12 -19.57
CA ARG A 53 -11.54 6.78 -18.25
C ARG A 53 -10.77 7.56 -17.20
N ALA A 54 -11.46 8.48 -16.55
CA ALA A 54 -10.95 9.26 -15.44
C ALA A 54 -10.65 8.32 -14.26
N ILE A 55 -9.52 8.55 -13.59
CA ILE A 55 -9.33 8.07 -12.23
C ILE A 55 -10.42 8.71 -11.37
N PRO A 56 -11.18 7.95 -10.57
CA PRO A 56 -12.01 8.57 -9.56
C PRO A 56 -11.06 9.26 -8.57
N ALA A 57 -11.09 10.59 -8.56
CA ALA A 57 -10.64 11.33 -7.40
C ALA A 57 -11.31 10.70 -6.18
N GLN A 58 -10.55 10.36 -5.14
CA GLN A 58 -11.11 10.03 -3.83
C GLN A 58 -11.72 11.29 -3.21
N ASN A 59 -12.80 11.76 -3.83
CA ASN A 59 -13.81 12.61 -3.28
C ASN A 59 -15.07 11.76 -3.34
N VAL A 60 -15.62 11.44 -2.18
CA VAL A 60 -16.94 10.81 -2.00
C VAL A 60 -17.91 11.41 -3.03
N ARG A 61 -18.23 10.60 -4.05
CA ARG A 61 -19.29 10.86 -5.01
C ARG A 61 -20.12 9.59 -5.03
N ASP A 62 -21.30 9.74 -4.45
CA ASP A 62 -22.41 8.81 -4.57
C ASP A 62 -22.84 8.80 -6.04
N ASP A 63 -22.91 7.61 -6.63
CA ASP A 63 -23.49 7.40 -7.95
C ASP A 63 -25.02 7.34 -7.80
N ASP A 64 -25.69 8.40 -8.27
CA ASP A 64 -27.11 8.40 -8.62
C ASP A 64 -27.24 7.85 -10.06
N ASP A 65 -27.75 6.63 -10.21
CA ASP A 65 -28.35 6.16 -11.47
C ASP A 65 -29.85 5.93 -11.24
N ASP A 66 -30.62 6.94 -11.66
CA ASP A 66 -32.08 6.87 -11.84
C ASP A 66 -32.40 5.99 -13.05
N ASP A 67 -32.66 4.71 -12.82
CA ASP A 67 -33.39 3.86 -13.78
C ASP A 67 -34.87 3.74 -13.35
N ASP A 68 -35.67 4.58 -14.02
CA ASP A 68 -37.12 4.66 -14.02
C ASP A 68 -37.73 3.33 -14.53
N TYR A 69 -38.11 2.44 -13.60
CA TYR A 69 -38.98 1.30 -13.90
C TYR A 69 -40.29 1.44 -13.12
N ASP A 70 -41.30 1.95 -13.83
CA ASP A 70 -42.73 1.78 -13.57
C ASP A 70 -43.03 0.31 -13.19
N ILE A 71 -43.31 0.06 -11.91
CA ILE A 71 -44.04 -1.13 -11.47
C ILE A 71 -45.33 -0.67 -10.82
N GLU A 72 -46.42 -1.11 -11.43
CA GLU A 72 -47.79 -0.86 -11.03
C GLU A 72 -48.03 -1.33 -9.60
N ARG A 73 -48.46 -0.35 -8.80
CA ARG A 73 -49.29 -0.43 -7.60
C ARG A 73 -50.16 -1.70 -7.51
N GLU A 74 -49.81 -2.59 -6.59
CA GLU A 74 -50.78 -3.51 -5.98
C GLU A 74 -50.80 -3.23 -4.47
N ASP A 75 -51.98 -2.85 -4.00
CA ASP A 75 -52.31 -2.58 -2.61
C ASP A 75 -52.32 -3.90 -1.82
N GLU A 76 -51.40 -4.09 -0.87
CA GLU A 76 -51.50 -5.16 0.14
C GLU A 76 -51.16 -4.60 1.53
N ASP A 77 -52.24 -4.33 2.25
CA ASP A 77 -52.51 -4.50 3.69
C ASP A 77 -51.43 -4.12 4.73
N GLU A 78 -51.80 -3.09 5.49
CA GLU A 78 -51.26 -2.66 6.78
C GLU A 78 -51.24 -3.81 7.81
N GLU A 79 -50.06 -4.29 8.19
CA GLU A 79 -49.86 -4.91 9.50
C GLU A 79 -48.85 -4.08 10.32
N GLU A 80 -49.43 -3.48 11.36
CA GLU A 80 -48.84 -2.64 12.39
C GLU A 80 -48.00 -3.50 13.34
N GLU A 81 -46.70 -3.69 13.04
CA GLU A 81 -45.77 -4.33 13.99
C GLU A 81 -45.21 -3.30 14.97
N GLY A 82 -45.66 -3.42 16.22
CA GLY A 82 -45.24 -2.60 17.35
C GLY A 82 -43.78 -2.81 17.71
N TYR A 83 -43.10 -1.71 18.02
CA TYR A 83 -41.77 -1.65 18.61
C TYR A 83 -41.70 -2.52 19.88
N GLY A 84 -41.07 -3.69 19.73
CA GLY A 84 -40.70 -4.59 20.81
C GLY A 84 -39.42 -4.14 21.50
N ASP A 85 -39.43 -4.28 22.82
CA ASP A 85 -38.45 -3.82 23.80
C ASP A 85 -36.97 -4.14 23.49
N GLU A 86 -36.11 -3.16 23.83
CA GLU A 86 -34.71 -3.34 24.16
C GLU A 86 -34.60 -4.29 25.38
N ASP A 87 -34.33 -5.58 25.20
CA ASP A 87 -33.67 -6.48 26.17
C ASP A 87 -33.81 -7.96 25.72
N GLU A 88 -32.96 -8.43 24.80
CA GLU A 88 -32.47 -9.84 24.70
C GLU A 88 -31.62 -10.03 23.43
N PHE A 89 -30.36 -9.63 23.48
CA PHE A 89 -29.32 -10.22 22.63
C PHE A 89 -28.85 -11.52 23.30
N GLU A 90 -29.74 -12.51 23.48
CA GLU A 90 -29.32 -13.89 23.68
C GLU A 90 -28.93 -14.45 22.32
N SER A 91 -27.64 -14.36 22.04
CA SER A 91 -26.96 -14.85 20.84
C SER A 91 -27.19 -16.35 20.63
N GLU A 92 -27.92 -16.73 19.56
CA GLU A 92 -27.83 -18.05 18.92
C GLU A 92 -26.46 -18.23 18.20
N PHE A 93 -25.35 -17.92 18.88
CA PHE A 93 -24.03 -18.34 18.41
C PHE A 93 -23.78 -19.73 18.98
N GLU A 94 -23.79 -20.75 18.10
CA GLU A 94 -23.36 -22.11 18.43
C GLU A 94 -22.03 -22.08 19.18
N ASP A 95 -21.95 -22.81 20.30
CA ASP A 95 -20.83 -22.90 21.25
C ASP A 95 -19.43 -22.71 20.62
N GLU A 96 -18.97 -21.46 20.53
CA GLU A 96 -17.60 -21.15 20.15
C GLU A 96 -16.66 -21.71 21.22
N ILE A 97 -15.80 -22.65 20.82
CA ILE A 97 -14.96 -23.39 21.76
C ILE A 97 -13.88 -22.45 22.30
N GLU A 98 -14.09 -21.95 23.52
CA GLU A 98 -13.06 -21.26 24.28
C GLU A 98 -11.89 -22.19 24.55
N GLU A 99 -10.71 -21.81 24.07
CA GLU A 99 -9.47 -22.55 24.26
C GLU A 99 -8.56 -21.87 25.28
N GLU A 100 -7.74 -22.69 25.95
CA GLU A 100 -6.74 -22.24 26.92
C GLU A 100 -7.27 -21.26 28.00
N VAL A 101 -8.46 -21.53 28.52
CA VAL A 101 -9.10 -20.64 29.51
C VAL A 101 -8.28 -20.55 30.80
N GLU A 102 -8.06 -19.31 31.23
CA GLU A 102 -7.41 -18.96 32.48
C GLU A 102 -8.26 -17.98 33.28
N GLU A 103 -8.34 -18.20 34.59
CA GLU A 103 -8.95 -17.25 35.51
C GLU A 103 -7.89 -16.70 36.45
N ARG A 104 -7.84 -15.37 36.56
CA ARG A 104 -6.94 -14.66 37.48
C ARG A 104 -7.74 -13.64 38.28
N VAL A 105 -7.42 -13.49 39.55
CA VAL A 105 -8.08 -12.52 40.43
C VAL A 105 -7.09 -11.44 40.85
N TYR A 106 -7.48 -10.18 40.69
CA TYR A 106 -6.67 -9.03 41.10
C TYR A 106 -7.46 -8.09 42.01
N GLU A 107 -6.74 -7.37 42.86
CA GLU A 107 -7.31 -6.35 43.74
C GLU A 107 -7.06 -4.94 43.19
N PHE A 108 -8.11 -4.14 43.07
CA PHE A 108 -8.03 -2.77 42.55
C PHE A 108 -8.64 -1.73 43.49
N GLY A 109 -8.07 -0.52 43.42
CA GLY A 109 -8.55 0.65 44.14
C GLY A 109 -8.28 0.63 45.65
N PRO A 110 -8.66 1.70 46.37
CA PRO A 110 -8.39 1.85 47.80
C PRO A 110 -9.17 0.84 48.67
N LYS A 111 -10.33 0.37 48.17
CA LYS A 111 -11.15 -0.64 48.85
C LYS A 111 -10.71 -2.08 48.59
N LYS A 112 -9.67 -2.30 47.76
CA LYS A 112 -9.17 -3.63 47.35
C LYS A 112 -10.28 -4.54 46.83
N SER A 113 -11.14 -3.99 45.96
CA SER A 113 -12.18 -4.78 45.32
C SER A 113 -11.54 -5.87 44.46
N LYS A 114 -12.01 -7.11 44.60
CA LYS A 114 -11.51 -8.25 43.85
C LYS A 114 -12.25 -8.34 42.52
N LEU A 115 -11.49 -8.35 41.43
CA LEU A 115 -12.00 -8.51 40.07
C LEU A 115 -11.47 -9.82 39.50
N SER A 116 -12.33 -10.57 38.84
CA SER A 116 -11.96 -11.79 38.11
C SER A 116 -11.67 -11.45 36.65
N PHE A 117 -10.58 -11.99 36.11
CA PHE A 117 -10.15 -11.83 34.73
C PHE A 117 -10.19 -13.21 34.10
N LYS A 118 -11.10 -13.41 33.15
CA LYS A 118 -11.18 -14.60 32.31
C LYS A 118 -10.42 -14.31 31.03
N ILE A 119 -9.33 -15.05 30.79
CA ILE A 119 -8.43 -14.88 29.66
C ILE A 119 -8.50 -16.16 28.85
N TYR A 120 -8.82 -16.06 27.57
CA TYR A 120 -9.00 -17.24 26.71
C TYR A 120 -8.61 -16.91 25.28
N THR A 121 -8.42 -17.96 24.49
CA THR A 121 -8.20 -17.83 23.05
C THR A 121 -9.35 -18.44 22.29
N GLN A 122 -9.56 -17.98 21.08
CA GLN A 122 -10.59 -18.49 20.19
C GLN A 122 -10.04 -18.53 18.78
N ASN A 123 -10.46 -19.53 17.99
CA ASN A 123 -10.28 -19.48 16.55
C ASN A 123 -11.30 -18.53 15.95
N ASP A 124 -11.04 -18.02 14.76
CA ASP A 124 -12.01 -17.19 14.05
C ASP A 124 -13.30 -18.00 13.81
N PRO A 125 -14.45 -17.55 14.31
CA PRO A 125 -15.70 -18.31 14.20
C PRO A 125 -16.24 -18.37 12.78
N GLU A 126 -15.90 -17.40 11.93
CA GLU A 126 -16.38 -17.35 10.54
C GLU A 126 -15.58 -18.27 9.61
N ASP A 127 -14.34 -18.59 9.98
CA ASP A 127 -13.47 -19.44 9.17
C ASP A 127 -12.48 -20.23 10.03
N GLY A 128 -12.89 -21.45 10.41
CA GLY A 128 -12.03 -22.44 11.07
C GLY A 128 -10.79 -22.85 10.26
N SER A 129 -10.60 -22.33 9.04
CA SER A 129 -9.40 -22.55 8.22
C SER A 129 -8.29 -21.50 8.42
N ARG A 130 -8.54 -20.37 9.10
CA ARG A 130 -7.54 -19.32 9.40
C ARG A 130 -6.55 -19.73 10.49
N SER A 131 -5.77 -20.77 10.23
CA SER A 131 -4.73 -21.29 11.14
C SER A 131 -3.64 -20.26 11.50
N TRP A 132 -3.56 -19.17 10.74
CA TRP A 132 -2.64 -18.06 10.96
C TRP A 132 -3.13 -17.05 12.00
N LEU A 133 -4.43 -17.02 12.31
CA LEU A 133 -5.05 -16.03 13.19
C LEU A 133 -5.51 -16.68 14.49
N LYS A 134 -5.23 -16.03 15.62
CA LYS A 134 -5.77 -16.44 16.92
C LYS A 134 -6.31 -15.24 17.69
N ASN A 135 -7.58 -15.30 18.07
CA ASN A 135 -8.20 -14.28 18.88
C ASN A 135 -7.85 -14.51 20.36
N ILE A 136 -7.55 -13.43 21.07
CA ILE A 136 -7.19 -13.42 22.48
C ILE A 136 -8.14 -12.46 23.19
N HIS A 137 -8.92 -13.03 24.11
CA HIS A 137 -9.94 -12.31 24.84
C HIS A 137 -9.55 -12.16 26.30
N VAL A 138 -9.90 -11.02 26.89
CA VAL A 138 -9.78 -10.77 28.32
C VAL A 138 -11.07 -10.12 28.83
N ALA A 139 -11.93 -10.93 29.47
CA ALA A 139 -13.15 -10.45 30.11
C ALA A 139 -12.91 -10.15 31.59
N VAL A 140 -13.34 -8.97 32.05
CA VAL A 140 -13.18 -8.53 33.44
C VAL A 140 -14.54 -8.51 34.14
N ASN A 141 -14.66 -9.29 35.20
CA ASN A 141 -15.89 -9.51 35.94
C ASN A 141 -15.80 -8.98 37.38
N SER A 142 -16.86 -8.31 37.82
CA SER A 142 -17.09 -7.89 39.20
C SER A 142 -18.44 -8.39 39.65
N GLU A 143 -18.49 -9.20 40.72
CA GLU A 143 -19.76 -9.70 41.30
C GLU A 143 -20.68 -10.38 40.25
N GLY A 144 -20.09 -11.07 39.27
CA GLY A 144 -20.82 -11.76 38.20
C GLY A 144 -21.20 -10.90 37.00
N LYS A 145 -20.88 -9.59 37.01
CA LYS A 145 -21.10 -8.68 35.88
C LYS A 145 -19.81 -8.35 35.14
N THR A 146 -19.81 -8.42 33.81
CA THR A 146 -18.72 -7.94 32.96
C THR A 146 -18.64 -6.41 33.04
N ILE A 147 -17.49 -5.89 33.48
CA ILE A 147 -17.23 -4.45 33.64
C ILE A 147 -16.17 -3.93 32.67
N GLY A 148 -15.47 -4.83 31.98
CA GLY A 148 -14.49 -4.49 30.96
C GLY A 148 -14.13 -5.68 30.10
N TYR A 149 -13.57 -5.39 28.93
CA TYR A 149 -13.25 -6.36 27.89
C TYR A 149 -12.00 -5.93 27.13
N GLY A 150 -11.24 -6.90 26.65
CA GLY A 150 -10.16 -6.69 25.71
C GLY A 150 -10.14 -7.76 24.62
N LEU A 151 -9.85 -7.35 23.40
CA LEU A 151 -9.65 -8.20 22.23
C LEU A 151 -8.30 -7.86 21.60
N GLY A 152 -7.48 -8.89 21.39
CA GLY A 152 -6.30 -8.81 20.56
C GLY A 152 -6.23 -9.99 19.60
N ARG A 153 -5.60 -9.79 18.46
CA ARG A 153 -5.45 -10.78 17.40
C ARG A 153 -3.98 -11.09 17.17
N TYR A 154 -3.60 -12.32 17.47
CA TYR A 154 -2.28 -12.83 17.16
C TYR A 154 -2.24 -13.27 15.70
N VAL A 155 -1.28 -12.74 14.94
CA VAL A 155 -1.08 -13.00 13.53
C VAL A 155 0.23 -13.77 13.34
N ASN A 156 0.12 -15.00 12.84
CA ASN A 156 1.25 -15.79 12.36
C ASN A 156 1.57 -15.36 10.91
N ARG A 157 2.40 -14.33 10.79
CA ARG A 157 2.69 -13.66 9.51
C ARG A 157 3.28 -14.64 8.48
N ASP A 158 4.15 -15.54 8.93
CA ASP A 158 4.88 -16.46 8.06
C ASP A 158 3.95 -17.36 7.22
N ILE A 159 2.68 -17.53 7.63
CA ILE A 159 1.68 -18.32 6.89
C ILE A 159 1.00 -17.49 5.80
N VAL A 160 0.88 -16.18 5.97
CA VAL A 160 0.05 -15.30 5.12
C VAL A 160 0.84 -14.28 4.31
N GLN A 161 2.17 -14.33 4.33
CA GLN A 161 3.01 -13.29 3.73
C GLN A 161 2.69 -13.04 2.24
N SER A 162 2.47 -14.11 1.44
CA SER A 162 2.16 -14.05 0.00
C SER A 162 0.83 -13.37 -0.33
N ARG A 163 -0.13 -13.43 0.59
CA ARG A 163 -1.49 -12.90 0.43
C ARG A 163 -1.83 -11.94 1.57
N PHE A 164 -0.82 -11.28 2.13
CA PHE A 164 -0.91 -10.63 3.43
C PHE A 164 -2.07 -9.64 3.51
N ARG A 165 -2.24 -8.79 2.51
CA ARG A 165 -3.35 -7.82 2.48
C ARG A 165 -4.71 -8.49 2.32
N ALA A 166 -4.84 -9.43 1.39
CA ALA A 166 -6.09 -10.15 1.14
C ALA A 166 -6.55 -10.95 2.38
N GLU A 167 -5.61 -11.59 3.09
CA GLU A 167 -5.92 -12.35 4.31
C GLU A 167 -6.25 -11.43 5.51
N MET A 168 -5.63 -10.24 5.58
CA MET A 168 -5.84 -9.29 6.68
C MET A 168 -7.07 -8.38 6.49
N GLU A 169 -7.56 -8.22 5.27
CA GLU A 169 -8.75 -7.40 4.94
C GLU A 169 -10.02 -7.95 5.61
N GLU A 170 -10.24 -9.26 5.51
CA GLU A 170 -11.50 -9.91 5.85
C GLU A 170 -11.83 -9.98 7.36
N PRO A 171 -10.88 -10.24 8.29
CA PRO A 171 -11.25 -10.54 9.68
C PRO A 171 -11.68 -9.32 10.52
N SER A 172 -11.21 -8.11 10.21
CA SER A 172 -11.56 -6.86 10.92
C SER A 172 -11.03 -5.62 10.21
N GLN A 173 -11.66 -4.47 10.46
CA GLN A 173 -11.17 -3.18 9.98
C GLN A 173 -9.77 -2.85 10.53
N GLU A 174 -9.49 -3.16 11.79
CA GLU A 174 -8.19 -2.87 12.40
C GLU A 174 -7.04 -3.66 11.78
N LEU A 175 -7.25 -4.95 11.46
CA LEU A 175 -6.26 -5.73 10.72
C LEU A 175 -6.08 -5.22 9.28
N CYS A 176 -7.18 -4.86 8.62
CA CYS A 176 -7.15 -4.25 7.30
C CYS A 176 -6.30 -2.96 7.33
N ASP A 177 -6.56 -2.04 8.26
CA ASP A 177 -5.81 -0.79 8.39
C ASP A 177 -4.32 -1.06 8.68
N VAL A 178 -4.00 -2.03 9.54
CA VAL A 178 -2.60 -2.45 9.76
C VAL A 178 -1.95 -2.88 8.44
N ALA A 179 -2.63 -3.74 7.66
CA ALA A 179 -2.06 -4.29 6.44
C ALA A 179 -1.90 -3.25 5.31
N PHE A 180 -2.85 -2.32 5.18
CA PHE A 180 -2.83 -1.32 4.11
C PHE A 180 -2.06 -0.06 4.47
N ASP A 181 -2.05 0.37 5.72
CA ASP A 181 -1.47 1.65 6.11
C ASP A 181 -0.05 1.52 6.65
N LEU A 182 0.27 0.43 7.36
CA LEU A 182 1.61 0.21 7.93
C LEU A 182 2.54 -0.57 6.99
N PHE A 183 2.00 -1.59 6.31
CA PHE A 183 2.77 -2.53 5.51
C PHE A 183 2.51 -2.38 3.99
N ASP A 184 3.44 -2.89 3.19
CA ASP A 184 3.24 -3.13 1.76
C ASP A 184 2.51 -4.46 1.51
N SER A 185 2.35 -4.83 0.24
CA SER A 185 1.68 -6.09 -0.17
C SER A 185 2.36 -7.35 0.36
N HIS A 186 3.64 -7.26 0.77
CA HIS A 186 4.48 -8.39 1.20
C HIS A 186 4.74 -8.38 2.71
N ALA A 187 3.91 -7.66 3.47
CA ALA A 187 4.06 -7.48 4.90
C ALA A 187 5.35 -6.77 5.34
N HIS A 188 6.03 -6.05 4.44
CA HIS A 188 7.18 -5.22 4.80
C HIS A 188 6.75 -3.83 5.22
N LEU A 189 7.42 -3.24 6.21
CA LEU A 189 7.13 -1.89 6.68
C LEU A 189 7.34 -0.90 5.53
N LYS A 190 6.34 -0.04 5.29
CA LYS A 190 6.44 0.95 4.22
C LYS A 190 7.69 1.82 4.37
N ARG A 191 8.36 2.04 3.24
CA ARG A 191 9.66 2.74 3.17
C ARG A 191 9.62 4.15 3.76
N GLU A 192 8.47 4.82 3.70
CA GLU A 192 8.28 6.14 4.28
C GLU A 192 8.46 6.16 5.80
N PHE A 193 8.18 5.06 6.50
CA PHE A 193 8.40 4.96 7.94
C PHE A 193 9.84 4.62 8.32
N ILE A 194 10.69 4.29 7.33
CA ILE A 194 12.09 3.94 7.52
C ILE A 194 13.00 5.11 7.12
N ASN A 195 12.84 5.60 5.89
CA ASN A 195 13.83 6.45 5.23
C ASN A 195 13.39 7.90 5.04
N HIS A 196 12.09 8.19 5.15
CA HIS A 196 11.57 9.51 4.82
C HIS A 196 12.07 10.58 5.81
N PRO A 197 12.37 11.82 5.36
CA PRO A 197 12.92 12.86 6.24
C PRO A 197 12.05 13.19 7.46
N VAL A 198 10.72 13.18 7.29
CA VAL A 198 9.73 13.50 8.33
C VAL A 198 8.96 12.27 8.81
N ARG A 199 8.26 11.59 7.89
CA ARG A 199 7.42 10.41 8.17
C ARG A 199 8.06 9.21 8.86
N LYS A 200 9.39 9.10 8.93
CA LYS A 200 10.04 8.09 9.79
C LYS A 200 9.85 8.34 11.29
N GLY A 201 9.29 9.50 11.66
CA GLY A 201 9.03 9.88 13.04
C GLY A 201 10.31 9.87 13.88
N THR A 202 10.31 9.12 14.97
CA THR A 202 11.49 8.94 15.83
C THR A 202 12.60 8.11 15.17
N GLY A 203 12.30 7.36 14.10
CA GLY A 203 13.25 6.54 13.35
C GLY A 203 13.81 5.34 14.12
N VAL A 204 13.15 4.93 15.21
CA VAL A 204 13.54 3.73 15.98
C VAL A 204 12.92 2.45 15.46
N TRP A 205 11.95 2.57 14.56
CA TRP A 205 11.32 1.46 13.88
C TRP A 205 11.89 1.35 12.46
N GLY A 206 12.15 0.13 12.01
CA GLY A 206 12.75 -0.17 10.73
C GLY A 206 12.40 -1.57 10.23
N LYS A 207 13.31 -2.17 9.46
CA LYS A 207 13.13 -3.48 8.82
C LYS A 207 12.95 -4.63 9.82
N GLU A 208 13.16 -4.42 11.12
CA GLU A 208 12.78 -5.41 12.13
C GLU A 208 11.27 -5.67 12.19
N LEU A 209 10.45 -4.71 11.73
CA LEU A 209 9.00 -4.91 11.58
C LEU A 209 8.63 -5.72 10.33
N ASP A 210 9.57 -6.07 9.45
CA ASP A 210 9.33 -6.89 8.26
C ASP A 210 9.20 -8.38 8.63
N HIS A 211 9.70 -8.77 9.81
CA HIS A 211 9.81 -10.18 10.20
C HIS A 211 9.08 -10.51 11.50
N GLY A 212 8.63 -11.76 11.58
CA GLY A 212 8.06 -12.33 12.79
C GLY A 212 6.59 -12.01 13.00
N ASN A 213 6.02 -12.77 13.93
CA ASN A 213 4.61 -12.71 14.26
C ASN A 213 4.30 -11.49 15.11
N PHE A 214 3.04 -11.05 15.10
CA PHE A 214 2.65 -9.86 15.83
C PHE A 214 1.27 -9.98 16.46
N LEU A 215 1.03 -9.16 17.48
CA LEU A 215 -0.27 -9.04 18.15
C LEU A 215 -0.88 -7.70 17.79
N VAL A 216 -2.05 -7.65 17.20
CA VAL A 216 -2.84 -6.41 17.05
C VAL A 216 -3.82 -6.31 18.20
N ILE A 217 -3.80 -5.20 18.94
CA ILE A 217 -4.77 -4.94 20.00
C ILE A 217 -5.86 -4.05 19.44
N GLU A 218 -7.07 -4.60 19.28
CA GLU A 218 -8.19 -3.95 18.62
C GLU A 218 -9.08 -3.22 19.63
N ASN A 219 -9.47 -3.92 20.70
CA ASN A 219 -10.42 -3.38 21.66
C ASN A 219 -9.87 -3.46 23.08
N VAL A 220 -9.95 -2.34 23.80
CA VAL A 220 -9.79 -2.28 25.26
C VAL A 220 -10.85 -1.34 25.80
N HIS A 221 -11.91 -1.91 26.38
CA HIS A 221 -13.04 -1.13 26.85
C HIS A 221 -13.36 -1.43 28.31
N ILE A 222 -13.61 -0.37 29.08
CA ILE A 222 -14.15 -0.44 30.44
C ILE A 222 -15.57 0.16 30.41
N TYR A 223 -16.57 -0.72 30.35
CA TYR A 223 -17.98 -0.36 30.22
C TYR A 223 -18.46 0.52 31.37
N ASP A 224 -18.04 0.20 32.60
CA ASP A 224 -18.43 0.97 33.78
C ASP A 224 -17.41 2.08 34.07
N ALA A 225 -17.83 3.33 33.85
CA ALA A 225 -17.03 4.53 34.06
C ALA A 225 -16.46 4.63 35.48
N SER A 226 -17.13 4.08 36.50
CA SER A 226 -16.65 4.09 37.89
C SER A 226 -15.39 3.24 38.10
N TRP A 227 -15.08 2.34 37.17
CA TRP A 227 -13.89 1.48 37.17
C TRP A 227 -12.72 2.05 36.35
N ARG A 228 -12.96 3.10 35.57
CA ARG A 228 -11.90 3.76 34.78
C ARG A 228 -10.83 4.39 35.68
N ARG A 229 -9.64 4.55 35.11
CA ARG A 229 -8.45 5.13 35.80
C ARG A 229 -7.98 4.39 37.06
N LYS A 230 -8.49 3.17 37.34
CA LYS A 230 -8.03 2.30 38.44
C LYS A 230 -6.94 1.30 38.06
N GLY A 231 -6.44 1.35 36.82
CA GLY A 231 -5.40 0.45 36.31
C GLY A 231 -5.91 -0.84 35.68
N ILE A 232 -7.22 -1.00 35.50
CA ILE A 232 -7.83 -2.21 34.91
C ILE A 232 -7.45 -2.35 33.43
N GLY A 233 -7.61 -1.30 32.61
CA GLY A 233 -7.22 -1.36 31.19
C GLY A 233 -5.74 -1.75 30.99
N LYS A 234 -4.85 -1.25 31.86
CA LYS A 234 -3.43 -1.64 31.89
C LYS A 234 -3.25 -3.13 32.20
N ARG A 235 -4.08 -3.71 33.06
CA ARG A 235 -4.06 -5.14 33.36
C ARG A 235 -4.56 -5.95 32.17
N ILE A 236 -5.66 -5.53 31.53
CA ILE A 236 -6.21 -6.17 30.33
C ILE A 236 -5.13 -6.28 29.25
N VAL A 237 -4.47 -5.16 28.90
CA VAL A 237 -3.39 -5.13 27.90
C VAL A 237 -2.24 -6.08 28.25
N ARG A 238 -1.80 -6.08 29.52
CA ARG A 238 -0.74 -6.99 29.98
C ARG A 238 -1.14 -8.46 29.89
N ASP A 239 -2.35 -8.79 30.32
CA ASP A 239 -2.85 -10.16 30.25
C ASP A 239 -3.00 -10.63 28.81
N MET A 240 -3.41 -9.76 27.87
CA MET A 240 -3.41 -10.07 26.43
C MET A 240 -2.00 -10.33 25.89
N ILE A 241 -1.04 -9.45 26.17
CA ILE A 241 0.36 -9.62 25.73
C ILE A 241 0.95 -10.91 26.33
N ASP A 242 0.78 -11.12 27.64
CA ASP A 242 1.27 -12.32 28.33
C ASP A 242 0.64 -13.60 27.76
N LYS A 243 -0.63 -13.55 27.32
CA LYS A 243 -1.33 -14.67 26.72
C LYS A 243 -0.86 -14.94 25.30
N SER A 244 -0.58 -13.88 24.52
CA SER A 244 -0.05 -14.01 23.16
C SER A 244 1.26 -14.79 23.14
N GLY A 245 2.17 -14.54 24.09
CA GLY A 245 3.50 -15.16 24.10
C GLY A 245 3.60 -16.65 24.48
N ARG A 246 2.50 -17.39 24.52
CA ARG A 246 2.48 -18.80 24.96
C ARG A 246 2.54 -19.78 23.81
N GLU A 247 2.92 -21.03 24.10
CA GLU A 247 2.90 -22.15 23.13
C GLU A 247 3.59 -21.85 21.79
N ASN A 248 4.79 -21.25 21.85
CA ASN A 248 5.59 -20.80 20.70
C ASN A 248 4.99 -19.65 19.88
N ARG A 249 3.90 -19.00 20.33
CA ARG A 249 3.31 -17.81 19.69
C ARG A 249 3.93 -16.50 20.17
N THR A 250 5.24 -16.43 20.38
CA THR A 250 5.84 -15.17 20.88
C THR A 250 5.83 -14.11 19.78
N PRO A 251 5.00 -13.05 19.87
CA PRO A 251 5.06 -12.00 18.87
C PRO A 251 6.38 -11.24 19.00
N ALA A 252 6.97 -10.84 17.87
CA ALA A 252 8.10 -9.94 17.84
C ALA A 252 7.71 -8.54 18.35
N PHE A 253 6.46 -8.13 18.06
CA PHE A 253 5.91 -6.84 18.47
C PHE A 253 4.38 -6.90 18.66
N SER A 254 3.87 -5.96 19.45
CA SER A 254 2.44 -5.68 19.56
C SER A 254 2.11 -4.34 18.93
N LEU A 255 1.02 -4.28 18.17
CA LEU A 255 0.54 -3.12 17.43
C LEU A 255 -0.80 -2.65 18.01
N VAL A 256 -1.04 -1.35 17.94
CA VAL A 256 -2.34 -0.75 18.30
C VAL A 256 -2.51 0.58 17.56
N SER A 257 -3.74 0.90 17.16
CA SER A 257 -4.15 2.25 16.76
C SER A 257 -4.89 2.90 17.93
N PRO A 258 -4.34 3.93 18.59
CA PRO A 258 -5.03 4.63 19.67
C PRO A 258 -6.30 5.34 19.17
N ALA A 259 -7.46 4.73 19.42
CA ALA A 259 -8.76 5.29 19.08
C ALA A 259 -9.66 5.50 20.31
N TYR A 260 -10.83 6.09 20.10
CA TYR A 260 -11.91 6.19 21.09
C TYR A 260 -13.20 5.64 20.46
N LEU A 261 -14.17 5.26 21.28
CA LEU A 261 -15.45 4.75 20.79
C LEU A 261 -16.30 5.90 20.25
N ASN A 262 -16.86 5.73 19.04
CA ASN A 262 -17.76 6.73 18.45
C ASN A 262 -18.96 7.03 19.35
N SER A 263 -19.51 6.01 20.01
CA SER A 263 -20.61 6.16 20.96
C SER A 263 -20.26 6.99 22.21
N GLU A 264 -18.99 7.07 22.59
CA GLU A 264 -18.54 7.96 23.66
C GLU A 264 -18.36 9.38 23.17
N LEU A 265 -17.75 9.54 21.98
CA LEU A 265 -17.60 10.84 21.34
C LEU A 265 -18.97 11.48 21.12
N GLU A 266 -19.94 10.75 20.57
CA GLU A 266 -21.31 11.22 20.35
C GLU A 266 -21.92 11.75 21.65
N LYS A 267 -21.86 10.98 22.74
CA LYS A 267 -22.38 11.41 24.05
C LYS A 267 -21.75 12.70 24.58
N GLU A 268 -20.44 12.90 24.37
CA GLU A 268 -19.75 14.12 24.81
C GLU A 268 -19.96 15.32 23.87
N THR A 269 -20.34 15.06 22.62
CA THR A 269 -20.50 16.05 21.55
C THR A 269 -21.93 16.50 21.30
N ILE A 270 -22.92 15.89 21.97
CA ILE A 270 -24.30 16.38 21.98
C ILE A 270 -24.32 17.88 22.33
N GLU A 271 -24.98 18.67 21.46
CA GLU A 271 -25.13 20.13 21.59
C GLU A 271 -23.81 20.93 21.59
N LYS A 272 -22.69 20.35 21.14
CA LYS A 272 -21.40 21.04 21.03
C LYS A 272 -21.21 21.71 19.67
N THR A 273 -20.49 22.83 19.67
CA THR A 273 -20.01 23.47 18.45
C THR A 273 -18.91 22.63 17.79
N LYS A 274 -18.68 22.74 16.47
CA LYS A 274 -17.60 22.01 15.76
C LYS A 274 -16.21 22.21 16.37
N LEU A 275 -15.95 23.43 16.87
CA LEU A 275 -14.69 23.72 17.56
C LEU A 275 -14.58 22.93 18.87
N GLU A 276 -15.64 22.93 19.68
CA GLU A 276 -15.69 22.12 20.91
C GLU A 276 -15.64 20.61 20.60
N GLU A 277 -16.33 20.14 19.56
CA GLU A 277 -16.27 18.73 19.12
C GLU A 277 -14.84 18.34 18.74
N HIS A 278 -14.14 19.20 18.00
CA HIS A 278 -12.75 19.00 17.63
C HIS A 278 -11.81 19.01 18.86
N GLU A 279 -11.99 19.95 19.79
CA GLU A 279 -11.23 19.99 21.05
C GLU A 279 -11.49 18.75 21.92
N ILE A 280 -12.73 18.27 21.98
CA ILE A 280 -13.10 17.02 22.64
C ILE A 280 -12.40 15.83 21.98
N ARG A 281 -12.43 15.77 20.64
CA ARG A 281 -11.78 14.72 19.86
C ARG A 281 -10.27 14.66 20.13
N ILE A 282 -9.59 15.80 20.03
CA ILE A 282 -8.16 15.92 20.32
C ILE A 282 -7.87 15.49 21.76
N ARG A 283 -8.68 15.94 22.73
CA ARG A 283 -8.51 15.56 24.13
C ARG A 283 -8.62 14.04 24.31
N MET A 284 -9.69 13.42 23.80
CA MET A 284 -9.92 11.98 23.92
C MET A 284 -8.80 11.17 23.26
N HIS A 285 -8.39 11.56 22.04
CA HIS A 285 -7.28 10.93 21.35
C HIS A 285 -5.98 11.04 22.17
N ASN A 286 -5.64 12.23 22.67
CA ASN A 286 -4.45 12.45 23.48
C ASN A 286 -4.45 11.66 24.79
N GLU A 287 -5.61 11.48 25.42
CA GLU A 287 -5.74 10.65 26.62
C GLU A 287 -5.44 9.17 26.33
N ASN A 288 -5.90 8.66 25.18
CA ASN A 288 -5.66 7.29 24.74
C ASN A 288 -4.20 7.10 24.28
N VAL A 289 -3.63 8.04 23.53
CA VAL A 289 -2.19 8.07 23.21
C VAL A 289 -1.35 8.06 24.48
N ALA A 290 -1.68 8.89 25.48
CA ALA A 290 -0.98 8.90 26.76
C ALA A 290 -1.10 7.56 27.50
N PHE A 291 -2.27 6.91 27.45
CA PHE A 291 -2.47 5.58 28.02
C PHE A 291 -1.52 4.55 27.40
N TRP A 292 -1.47 4.45 26.07
CA TRP A 292 -0.59 3.51 25.37
C TRP A 292 0.89 3.80 25.60
N ARG A 293 1.30 5.07 25.54
CA ARG A 293 2.69 5.48 25.83
C ARG A 293 3.14 5.13 27.25
N CYS A 294 2.25 5.26 28.23
CA CYS A 294 2.51 4.86 29.62
C CYS A 294 2.73 3.35 29.78
N GLN A 295 2.33 2.54 28.80
CA GLN A 295 2.56 1.10 28.77
C GLN A 295 3.82 0.69 27.99
N GLY A 296 4.51 1.64 27.36
CA GLY A 296 5.74 1.42 26.61
C GLY A 296 5.58 1.48 25.10
N PHE A 297 4.35 1.56 24.60
CA PHE A 297 4.08 1.68 23.17
C PHE A 297 4.62 3.00 22.61
N ARG A 298 5.21 2.98 21.42
CA ARG A 298 5.73 4.15 20.71
C ARG A 298 5.25 4.17 19.28
N ARG A 299 5.00 5.36 18.74
CA ARG A 299 4.48 5.53 17.37
C ARG A 299 5.45 4.95 16.33
N ILE A 300 4.90 4.29 15.31
CA ILE A 300 5.66 3.78 14.16
C ILE A 300 5.63 4.82 13.06
N GLY A 301 6.74 5.50 12.85
CA GLY A 301 6.82 6.61 11.91
C GLY A 301 5.82 7.73 12.24
N ALA A 302 5.19 8.27 11.21
CA ALA A 302 4.07 9.22 11.27
C ALA A 302 2.71 8.53 11.04
N SER A 303 2.63 7.21 11.24
CA SER A 303 1.37 6.48 11.15
C SER A 303 0.51 6.67 12.41
N ASP A 304 -0.73 6.22 12.34
CA ASP A 304 -1.62 6.12 13.50
C ASP A 304 -1.29 4.95 14.43
N PHE A 305 -0.37 4.07 14.01
CA PHE A 305 -0.03 2.86 14.75
C PHE A 305 1.12 3.07 15.73
N PHE A 306 1.00 2.39 16.87
CA PHE A 306 2.01 2.30 17.90
C PHE A 306 2.48 0.87 18.03
N GLY A 307 3.80 0.70 18.18
CA GLY A 307 4.45 -0.59 18.42
C GLY A 307 4.93 -0.73 19.85
N LEU A 308 4.92 -1.96 20.36
CA LEU A 308 5.65 -2.39 21.55
C LEU A 308 6.54 -3.57 21.16
N ALA A 309 7.86 -3.40 21.24
CA ALA A 309 8.79 -4.47 20.93
C ALA A 309 8.89 -5.46 22.10
N THR A 310 8.86 -6.76 21.79
CA THR A 310 9.10 -7.81 22.78
C THR A 310 10.55 -7.80 23.28
N ASP A 311 11.49 -7.41 22.42
CA ASP A 311 12.87 -7.18 22.82
C ASP A 311 12.98 -5.98 23.77
N LYS A 312 13.42 -6.25 25.00
CA LYS A 312 13.64 -5.23 26.04
C LYS A 312 14.79 -4.28 25.69
N THR A 313 15.71 -4.68 24.80
CA THR A 313 16.82 -3.84 24.36
C THR A 313 16.49 -2.95 23.17
N HIS A 314 15.28 -3.07 22.63
CA HIS A 314 14.83 -2.28 21.48
C HIS A 314 14.91 -0.76 21.76
N PRO A 315 15.41 0.06 20.82
CA PRO A 315 15.57 1.50 21.02
C PRO A 315 14.28 2.23 21.41
N ALA A 316 13.12 1.76 20.95
CA ALA A 316 11.82 2.33 21.33
C ALA A 316 11.60 2.37 22.86
N ASN A 317 12.16 1.42 23.61
CA ASN A 317 12.04 1.37 25.07
C ASN A 317 12.82 2.49 25.78
N THR A 318 13.74 3.15 25.08
CA THR A 318 14.53 4.27 25.63
C THR A 318 13.87 5.62 25.44
N ILE A 319 12.88 5.72 24.54
CA ILE A 319 12.14 6.95 24.27
C ILE A 319 11.16 7.20 25.42
N SER A 320 11.18 8.39 26.01
CA SER A 320 10.15 8.78 26.99
C SER A 320 8.83 9.11 26.29
N SER A 321 7.70 8.99 26.97
CA SER A 321 6.38 9.32 26.41
C SER A 321 6.27 10.75 25.87
N THR A 322 7.08 11.68 26.36
CA THR A 322 7.11 13.09 25.95
C THR A 322 8.04 13.39 24.77
N LEU A 323 8.91 12.44 24.40
CA LEU A 323 9.86 12.55 23.29
C LEU A 323 9.45 11.68 22.10
N ASP A 324 8.32 11.00 22.20
CA ASP A 324 7.75 10.23 21.11
C ASP A 324 7.18 11.16 20.03
N PHE A 325 7.08 10.66 18.80
CA PHE A 325 6.64 11.48 17.66
C PHE A 325 5.12 11.65 17.65
N ASP A 326 4.64 12.85 17.36
CA ASP A 326 3.24 13.16 17.09
C ASP A 326 3.13 13.93 15.77
N PRO A 327 2.34 13.42 14.80
CA PRO A 327 1.94 14.19 13.62
C PRO A 327 1.21 15.47 14.02
N ALA A 328 1.18 16.44 13.10
CA ALA A 328 0.38 17.64 13.30
C ALA A 328 -1.11 17.31 13.12
N ASP A 329 -1.97 17.86 13.98
CA ASP A 329 -3.41 17.77 13.78
C ASP A 329 -3.86 18.74 12.68
N PRO A 330 -4.82 18.35 11.82
CA PRO A 330 -5.46 19.28 10.90
C PRO A 330 -6.26 20.34 11.65
N GLU A 331 -6.35 21.55 11.07
CA GLU A 331 -7.19 22.61 11.63
C GLU A 331 -8.67 22.18 11.62
N PRO A 332 -9.48 22.62 12.61
CA PRO A 332 -10.89 22.28 12.66
C PRO A 332 -11.63 22.78 11.42
N ASP A 333 -12.57 21.97 10.93
CA ASP A 333 -13.50 22.42 9.89
C ASP A 333 -14.56 23.36 10.49
N LEU A 334 -14.22 24.64 10.56
CA LEU A 334 -15.13 25.69 11.01
C LEU A 334 -16.11 26.12 9.90
N ASP A 335 -15.85 25.70 8.67
CA ASP A 335 -16.66 26.07 7.50
C ASP A 335 -17.90 25.17 7.37
N ASP A 336 -18.11 24.21 8.27
CA ASP A 336 -19.23 23.26 8.30
C ASP A 336 -20.08 23.38 9.59
N SER A 337 -20.36 24.62 10.00
CA SER A 337 -21.32 24.92 11.08
C SER A 337 -22.77 24.68 10.59
N LEU A 338 -23.08 23.43 10.27
CA LEU A 338 -24.43 23.05 9.92
C LEU A 338 -25.33 23.19 11.17
N THR A 339 -26.50 23.82 11.00
CA THR A 339 -27.50 23.94 12.07
C THR A 339 -27.99 22.55 12.50
N ILE A 340 -28.66 22.44 13.66
CA ILE A 340 -29.27 21.18 14.11
C ILE A 340 -30.24 20.61 13.06
N GLU A 341 -30.91 21.48 12.29
CA GLU A 341 -31.72 21.07 11.14
C GLU A 341 -30.85 20.38 10.09
N GLU A 342 -29.68 20.91 9.72
CA GLU A 342 -28.79 20.33 8.71
C GLU A 342 -28.06 19.03 9.16
N ARG A 343 -27.97 18.75 10.47
CA ARG A 343 -27.55 17.42 10.97
C ARG A 343 -28.61 16.34 10.69
N LEU A 344 -29.89 16.69 10.72
CA LEU A 344 -30.98 15.79 10.33
C LEU A 344 -31.02 15.59 8.80
N PHE A 345 -30.50 16.55 8.02
CA PHE A 345 -30.36 16.42 6.55
C PHE A 345 -29.31 15.39 6.12
N SER A 346 -28.29 15.14 6.95
CA SER A 346 -27.21 14.18 6.66
C SER A 346 -27.67 12.71 6.77
N ILE A 347 -28.91 12.46 7.20
CA ILE A 347 -29.53 11.15 7.36
C ILE A 347 -30.39 10.78 6.12
N GLY A 348 -30.21 11.49 4.99
CA GLY A 348 -30.75 11.09 3.68
C GLY A 348 -32.11 11.69 3.28
N LEU A 349 -32.51 12.84 3.83
CA LEU A 349 -33.83 13.44 3.57
C LEU A 349 -33.87 14.55 2.50
N PHE A 350 -32.72 15.09 2.03
CA PHE A 350 -32.65 16.14 0.99
C PHE A 350 -31.33 16.12 0.18
N ASP A 351 -31.29 16.87 -0.93
CA ASP A 351 -30.23 16.93 -1.96
C ASP A 351 -28.84 17.37 -1.44
N LYS A 352 -27.85 16.48 -1.57
CA LYS A 352 -26.43 16.67 -1.19
C LYS A 352 -25.75 17.83 -1.95
N SER A 353 -26.33 18.29 -3.06
CA SER A 353 -25.76 19.35 -3.92
C SER A 353 -25.68 20.73 -3.24
N GLU A 354 -26.63 21.08 -2.36
CA GLU A 354 -26.68 22.41 -1.74
C GLU A 354 -25.55 22.62 -0.71
N ILE A 355 -25.27 21.59 0.10
CA ILE A 355 -24.18 21.60 1.09
C ILE A 355 -22.83 21.72 0.38
N HIS A 356 -22.65 20.96 -0.70
CA HIS A 356 -21.44 21.03 -1.53
C HIS A 356 -21.20 22.44 -2.10
N ASN A 357 -22.24 23.07 -2.64
CA ASN A 357 -22.15 24.43 -3.20
C ASN A 357 -21.78 25.48 -2.13
N ARG A 358 -22.37 25.41 -0.93
CA ARG A 358 -22.03 26.31 0.19
C ARG A 358 -20.56 26.16 0.61
N ARG A 359 -20.05 24.92 0.64
CA ARG A 359 -18.65 24.63 0.96
C ARG A 359 -17.70 25.23 -0.08
N LEU A 360 -18.04 25.14 -1.37
CA LEU A 360 -17.26 25.76 -2.43
C LEU A 360 -17.24 27.29 -2.33
N GLU A 361 -18.36 27.95 -2.04
CA GLU A 361 -18.36 29.42 -1.88
C GLU A 361 -17.51 29.88 -0.68
N ARG A 362 -17.52 29.17 0.45
CA ARG A 362 -16.62 29.47 1.59
C ARG A 362 -15.14 29.27 1.22
N LEU A 363 -14.84 28.18 0.49
CA LEU A 363 -13.48 27.91 -0.01
C LEU A 363 -13.00 29.05 -0.94
N LYS A 364 -13.88 29.54 -1.80
CA LYS A 364 -13.59 30.66 -2.72
C LYS A 364 -13.23 31.95 -1.99
N GLU A 365 -13.89 32.25 -0.87
CA GLU A 365 -13.58 33.43 -0.04
C GLU A 365 -12.24 33.29 0.68
N ARG A 366 -11.96 32.13 1.29
CA ARG A 366 -10.74 31.91 2.09
C ARG A 366 -9.50 31.63 1.23
N LEU A 367 -9.66 30.74 0.25
CA LEU A 367 -8.63 30.13 -0.58
C LEU A 367 -9.09 30.13 -2.06
N PRO A 368 -9.19 31.32 -2.69
CA PRO A 368 -9.67 31.45 -4.07
C PRO A 368 -8.86 30.63 -5.08
N LEU A 369 -7.56 30.40 -4.82
CA LEU A 369 -6.70 29.59 -5.68
C LEU A 369 -7.06 28.09 -5.59
N HIS A 370 -7.26 27.56 -4.38
CA HIS A 370 -7.69 26.17 -4.16
C HIS A 370 -9.08 25.93 -4.77
N HIS A 371 -10.00 26.87 -4.58
CA HIS A 371 -11.32 26.81 -5.22
C HIS A 371 -11.21 26.76 -6.75
N ALA A 372 -10.37 27.60 -7.35
CA ALA A 372 -10.17 27.61 -8.79
C ALA A 372 -9.69 26.25 -9.31
N VAL A 373 -8.71 25.63 -8.62
CA VAL A 373 -8.22 24.29 -8.96
C VAL A 373 -9.33 23.24 -8.90
N ALA A 374 -10.14 23.26 -7.84
CA ALA A 374 -11.21 22.29 -7.61
C ALA A 374 -12.38 22.43 -8.59
N THR A 375 -12.63 23.63 -9.13
CA THR A 375 -13.86 23.92 -9.91
C THR A 375 -13.62 24.16 -11.39
N LEU A 376 -12.43 24.60 -11.80
CA LEU A 376 -12.14 24.97 -13.17
C LEU A 376 -11.44 23.85 -13.95
N SER A 377 -11.53 23.92 -15.28
CA SER A 377 -10.68 23.10 -16.16
C SER A 377 -9.20 23.48 -15.99
N ASP A 378 -8.29 22.61 -16.42
CA ASP A 378 -6.84 22.88 -16.29
C ASP A 378 -6.40 24.14 -17.07
N ASP A 379 -6.95 24.36 -18.27
CA ASP A 379 -6.69 25.57 -19.06
C ASP A 379 -7.23 26.84 -18.37
N ASP A 380 -8.44 26.75 -17.82
CA ASP A 380 -9.08 27.86 -17.11
C ASP A 380 -8.37 28.16 -15.79
N CYS A 381 -7.81 27.14 -15.10
CA CYS A 381 -6.96 27.33 -13.92
C CYS A 381 -5.75 28.21 -14.24
N VAL A 382 -5.04 27.93 -15.35
CA VAL A 382 -3.86 28.71 -15.76
C VAL A 382 -4.24 30.15 -16.10
N GLN A 383 -5.34 30.35 -16.83
CA GLN A 383 -5.85 31.69 -17.13
C GLN A 383 -6.22 32.44 -15.84
N PHE A 384 -6.89 31.77 -14.91
CA PHE A 384 -7.24 32.32 -13.61
C PHE A 384 -5.99 32.73 -12.83
N PHE A 385 -4.99 31.86 -12.72
CA PHE A 385 -3.74 32.16 -12.01
C PHE A 385 -2.98 33.33 -12.62
N SER A 386 -2.87 33.37 -13.96
CA SER A 386 -2.23 34.47 -14.67
C SER A 386 -2.93 35.81 -14.41
N ASN A 387 -4.27 35.82 -14.51
CA ASN A 387 -5.07 37.02 -14.23
C ASN A 387 -5.01 37.43 -12.76
N PHE A 388 -5.07 36.46 -11.85
CA PHE A 388 -5.00 36.67 -10.41
C PHE A 388 -3.66 37.28 -10.01
N LYS A 389 -2.54 36.78 -10.57
CA LYS A 389 -1.20 37.32 -10.34
C LYS A 389 -1.01 38.72 -10.94
N ALA A 390 -1.60 38.99 -12.11
CA ALA A 390 -1.48 40.28 -12.78
C ALA A 390 -2.31 41.39 -12.10
N ASN A 391 -3.37 41.02 -11.38
CA ASN A 391 -4.24 41.98 -10.70
C ASN A 391 -3.49 42.72 -9.57
N ILE A 392 -3.52 44.05 -9.62
CA ILE A 392 -2.84 44.93 -8.65
C ILE A 392 -3.38 44.70 -7.23
N ASP A 393 -4.69 44.48 -7.10
CA ASP A 393 -5.35 44.29 -5.80
C ASP A 393 -4.90 42.99 -5.11
N ASN A 394 -4.38 42.03 -5.89
CA ASN A 394 -3.91 40.74 -5.41
C ASN A 394 -2.38 40.66 -5.25
N LYS A 395 -1.64 41.75 -5.49
CA LYS A 395 -0.16 41.74 -5.36
C LYS A 395 0.33 41.41 -3.95
N SER A 396 -0.48 41.67 -2.93
CA SER A 396 -0.20 41.32 -1.54
C SER A 396 -0.76 39.96 -1.12
N TYR A 397 -1.37 39.19 -2.04
CA TYR A 397 -1.88 37.86 -1.72
C TYR A 397 -0.72 36.91 -1.48
N ASP A 398 -0.80 36.17 -0.37
CA ASP A 398 0.18 35.14 -0.02
C ASP A 398 -0.15 33.82 -0.73
N TRP A 399 0.68 33.45 -1.72
CA TRP A 399 0.55 32.19 -2.46
C TRP A 399 0.85 30.95 -1.61
N ASN A 400 1.48 31.15 -0.44
CA ASN A 400 1.79 30.06 0.49
C ASN A 400 0.63 29.72 1.43
N LYS A 401 -0.54 30.35 1.24
CA LYS A 401 -1.75 29.96 1.96
C LYS A 401 -2.03 28.49 1.79
N VAL A 402 -2.47 27.87 2.89
CA VAL A 402 -2.77 26.45 2.98
C VAL A 402 -4.21 26.23 3.42
N ASP A 403 -4.72 25.05 3.12
CA ASP A 403 -5.96 24.53 3.71
C ASP A 403 -5.73 23.99 5.12
N ARG A 404 -6.79 23.41 5.70
CA ARG A 404 -6.75 22.84 7.04
C ARG A 404 -5.80 21.65 7.21
N HIS A 405 -5.40 20.99 6.13
CA HIS A 405 -4.45 19.87 6.14
C HIS A 405 -3.03 20.34 5.77
N SER A 406 -2.78 21.65 5.80
CA SER A 406 -1.54 22.27 5.34
C SER A 406 -1.25 22.01 3.85
N LYS A 407 -2.28 21.76 3.02
CA LYS A 407 -2.13 21.69 1.56
C LYS A 407 -2.12 23.08 0.97
N ASN A 408 -1.04 23.46 0.31
CA ASN A 408 -1.01 24.66 -0.53
C ASN A 408 -1.66 24.40 -1.90
N VAL A 409 -1.79 25.43 -2.74
CA VAL A 409 -2.41 25.32 -4.07
C VAL A 409 -1.72 24.29 -4.98
N LEU A 410 -0.41 24.06 -4.81
CA LEU A 410 0.34 23.10 -5.62
C LEU A 410 0.04 21.65 -5.24
N HIS A 411 -0.23 21.38 -3.96
CA HIS A 411 -0.74 20.07 -3.53
C HIS A 411 -2.08 19.77 -4.20
N VAL A 412 -3.03 20.72 -4.10
CA VAL A 412 -4.38 20.54 -4.66
C VAL A 412 -4.34 20.42 -6.18
N ALA A 413 -3.48 21.19 -6.86
CA ALA A 413 -3.33 21.08 -8.32
C ALA A 413 -2.75 19.73 -8.75
N ALA A 414 -1.84 19.16 -7.96
CA ALA A 414 -1.29 17.83 -8.21
C ALA A 414 -2.33 16.73 -7.94
N GLU A 415 -3.05 16.82 -6.83
CA GLU A 415 -4.15 15.91 -6.44
C GLU A 415 -5.26 15.86 -7.51
N GLU A 416 -5.66 17.02 -8.03
CA GLU A 416 -6.67 17.15 -9.10
C GLU A 416 -6.09 16.90 -10.52
N LEU A 417 -4.83 16.44 -10.61
CA LEU A 417 -4.12 16.11 -11.85
C LEU A 417 -4.12 17.25 -12.91
N LYS A 418 -4.04 18.51 -12.46
CA LYS A 418 -4.05 19.72 -13.31
C LYS A 418 -2.64 20.00 -13.85
N VAL A 419 -2.24 19.29 -14.91
CA VAL A 419 -0.87 19.34 -15.47
C VAL A 419 -0.40 20.76 -15.79
N LYS A 420 -1.20 21.53 -16.52
CA LYS A 420 -0.85 22.89 -16.94
C LYS A 420 -0.79 23.81 -15.72
N GLY A 421 -1.73 23.65 -14.78
CA GLY A 421 -1.74 24.32 -13.49
C GLY A 421 -0.46 24.06 -12.69
N VAL A 422 -0.08 22.79 -12.52
CA VAL A 422 1.15 22.37 -11.81
C VAL A 422 2.40 23.00 -12.44
N ARG A 423 2.57 22.88 -13.78
CA ARG A 423 3.71 23.50 -14.48
C ARG A 423 3.74 25.01 -14.29
N TRP A 424 2.60 25.66 -14.47
CA TRP A 424 2.50 27.11 -14.32
C TRP A 424 2.90 27.54 -12.90
N LEU A 425 2.40 26.85 -11.87
CA LEU A 425 2.72 27.16 -10.47
C LEU A 425 4.21 27.00 -10.18
N LEU A 426 4.82 25.90 -10.64
CA LEU A 426 6.25 25.64 -10.50
C LEU A 426 7.13 26.69 -11.18
N GLU A 427 6.73 27.18 -12.36
CA GLU A 427 7.51 28.14 -13.14
C GLU A 427 7.32 29.60 -12.69
N ASN A 428 6.13 29.95 -12.18
CA ASN A 428 5.76 31.35 -12.00
C ASN A 428 5.71 31.81 -10.55
N VAL A 429 5.37 30.94 -9.58
CA VAL A 429 5.11 31.37 -8.19
C VAL A 429 5.83 30.53 -7.15
N ASN A 430 6.57 29.50 -7.55
CA ASN A 430 7.39 28.69 -6.67
C ASN A 430 8.80 29.29 -6.47
N GLU A 431 8.85 30.59 -6.14
CA GLU A 431 10.11 31.26 -5.80
C GLU A 431 10.76 30.55 -4.60
N GLU A 432 12.08 30.35 -4.66
CA GLU A 432 12.86 29.63 -3.63
C GLU A 432 12.34 28.22 -3.29
N GLN A 433 11.54 27.60 -4.16
CA GLN A 433 10.96 26.26 -3.96
C GLN A 433 9.99 26.18 -2.76
N ILE A 434 9.42 27.31 -2.31
CA ILE A 434 8.58 27.34 -1.11
C ILE A 434 7.35 26.45 -1.25
N LEU A 435 6.64 26.52 -2.39
CA LEU A 435 5.45 25.70 -2.61
C LEU A 435 5.78 24.21 -2.76
N SER A 436 6.85 23.90 -3.50
CA SER A 436 7.26 22.51 -3.76
C SER A 436 7.93 21.81 -2.58
N SER A 437 8.42 22.57 -1.59
CA SER A 437 9.04 22.01 -0.38
C SER A 437 8.14 22.07 0.86
N HIS A 438 7.02 22.78 0.78
CA HIS A 438 6.01 22.82 1.83
C HIS A 438 5.45 21.43 2.10
N ARG A 439 5.16 21.10 3.37
CA ARG A 439 4.67 19.78 3.76
C ARG A 439 3.26 19.86 4.37
N THR A 440 2.43 18.88 4.05
CA THR A 440 1.12 18.69 4.70
C THR A 440 1.25 18.34 6.18
N VAL A 441 0.12 18.24 6.89
CA VAL A 441 0.08 17.74 8.28
C VAL A 441 0.66 16.32 8.41
N ASP A 442 0.50 15.51 7.37
CA ASP A 442 1.07 14.17 7.23
C ASP A 442 2.56 14.18 6.85
N GLY A 443 3.12 15.36 6.61
CA GLY A 443 4.53 15.56 6.31
C GLY A 443 4.90 15.31 4.85
N TYR A 444 3.97 15.30 3.90
CA TYR A 444 4.26 15.12 2.47
C TYR A 444 4.44 16.45 1.74
N THR A 445 5.44 16.54 0.86
CA THR A 445 5.52 17.61 -0.16
C THR A 445 4.50 17.39 -1.29
N PRO A 446 4.23 18.36 -2.19
CA PRO A 446 3.26 18.16 -3.27
C PRO A 446 3.57 16.94 -4.16
N GLN A 447 4.85 16.70 -4.45
CA GLN A 447 5.26 15.54 -5.24
C GLN A 447 5.06 14.24 -4.45
N GLU A 448 5.57 14.17 -3.22
CA GLU A 448 5.44 12.98 -2.36
C GLU A 448 3.96 12.65 -2.08
N PHE A 449 3.11 13.68 -1.95
CA PHE A 449 1.67 13.54 -1.77
C PHE A 449 0.99 12.91 -2.99
N LEU A 450 1.33 13.38 -4.19
CA LEU A 450 0.84 12.77 -5.44
C LEU A 450 1.33 11.32 -5.57
N GLU A 451 2.60 11.06 -5.28
CA GLU A 451 3.16 9.69 -5.30
C GLU A 451 2.43 8.77 -4.31
N PHE A 452 2.16 9.24 -3.09
CA PHE A 452 1.38 8.52 -2.09
C PHE A 452 -0.04 8.20 -2.57
N GLN A 453 -0.75 9.18 -3.15
CA GLN A 453 -2.10 8.97 -3.69
C GLN A 453 -2.11 7.96 -4.84
N LEU A 454 -1.12 8.03 -5.73
CA LEU A 454 -0.99 7.10 -6.85
C LEU A 454 -0.65 5.68 -6.37
N ASP A 455 0.22 5.52 -5.37
CA ASP A 455 0.51 4.21 -4.79
C ASP A 455 -0.70 3.60 -4.06
N SER A 456 -1.46 4.45 -3.36
CA SER A 456 -2.76 4.09 -2.77
C SER A 456 -3.74 3.62 -3.84
N ALA A 457 -4.00 4.42 -4.88
CA ALA A 457 -4.93 4.08 -5.96
C ALA A 457 -4.50 2.84 -6.77
N ARG A 458 -3.19 2.57 -6.84
CA ARG A 458 -2.66 1.34 -7.43
C ARG A 458 -2.98 0.10 -6.59
N SER A 459 -2.98 0.24 -5.27
CA SER A 459 -3.02 -0.90 -4.35
C SER A 459 -4.41 -1.20 -3.79
N LYS A 460 -5.25 -0.17 -3.60
CA LYS A 460 -6.51 -0.30 -2.86
C LYS A 460 -7.69 0.38 -3.55
N LEU A 461 -8.85 -0.27 -3.47
CA LEU A 461 -10.15 0.27 -3.84
C LEU A 461 -11.04 0.32 -2.59
N GLN A 462 -11.49 1.51 -2.22
CA GLN A 462 -12.47 1.66 -1.13
C GLN A 462 -13.88 1.58 -1.68
N LEU A 463 -14.68 0.63 -1.19
CA LEU A 463 -16.11 0.49 -1.49
C LEU A 463 -16.90 0.52 -0.17
N GLY A 464 -17.45 1.69 0.16
CA GLY A 464 -18.09 1.91 1.45
C GLY A 464 -17.09 1.75 2.60
N GLY A 465 -17.39 0.87 3.55
CA GLY A 465 -16.50 0.54 4.66
C GLY A 465 -15.42 -0.51 4.33
N MET A 466 -15.40 -1.07 3.12
CA MET A 466 -14.46 -2.13 2.74
C MET A 466 -13.28 -1.58 1.93
N THR A 467 -12.09 -2.18 2.11
CA THR A 467 -10.87 -1.83 1.37
C THR A 467 -10.31 -3.04 0.65
N ILE A 468 -10.51 -3.09 -0.67
CA ILE A 468 -10.18 -4.25 -1.51
C ILE A 468 -8.80 -4.07 -2.14
N ASP A 469 -7.97 -5.12 -2.12
CA ASP A 469 -6.71 -5.14 -2.89
C ASP A 469 -7.00 -5.22 -4.41
N VAL A 470 -6.50 -4.23 -5.16
CA VAL A 470 -6.65 -4.14 -6.62
C VAL A 470 -5.33 -4.08 -7.37
N SER A 471 -4.22 -4.41 -6.70
CA SER A 471 -2.87 -4.36 -7.27
C SER A 471 -2.73 -5.16 -8.58
N GLU A 472 -3.41 -6.32 -8.68
CA GLU A 472 -3.41 -7.17 -9.88
C GLU A 472 -4.10 -6.53 -11.10
N LYS A 473 -5.01 -5.58 -10.87
CA LYS A 473 -5.80 -4.90 -11.92
C LYS A 473 -5.16 -3.59 -12.39
N PHE A 474 -3.97 -3.28 -11.91
CA PHE A 474 -3.30 -2.03 -12.22
C PHE A 474 -2.75 -2.00 -13.66
N GLU A 475 -3.32 -1.16 -14.52
CA GLU A 475 -2.89 -1.01 -15.92
C GLU A 475 -1.87 0.13 -16.14
N GLY A 476 -1.52 0.85 -15.07
CA GLY A 476 -0.67 2.03 -15.10
C GLY A 476 -1.39 3.32 -14.72
N TYR A 477 -0.61 4.34 -14.35
CA TYR A 477 -1.12 5.67 -14.05
C TYR A 477 -1.64 6.40 -15.31
N PRO A 478 -2.60 7.32 -15.14
CA PRO A 478 -3.18 8.07 -16.25
C PRO A 478 -2.14 9.07 -16.78
N ALA A 479 -2.30 9.46 -18.04
CA ALA A 479 -1.38 10.39 -18.69
C ALA A 479 -1.19 11.70 -17.92
N SER A 480 -2.26 12.25 -17.32
CA SER A 480 -2.19 13.47 -16.51
C SER A 480 -1.32 13.31 -15.26
N ALA A 481 -1.41 12.17 -14.56
CA ALA A 481 -0.54 11.89 -13.42
C ALA A 481 0.93 11.76 -13.84
N ILE A 482 1.20 11.06 -14.94
CA ILE A 482 2.55 10.92 -15.51
C ILE A 482 3.13 12.30 -15.84
N GLU A 483 2.33 13.17 -16.45
CA GLU A 483 2.75 14.52 -16.82
C GLU A 483 2.94 15.45 -15.62
N CYS A 484 2.15 15.30 -14.55
CA CYS A 484 2.34 15.99 -13.27
C CYS A 484 3.66 15.56 -12.60
N LEU A 485 3.92 14.25 -12.50
CA LEU A 485 5.18 13.72 -11.96
C LEU A 485 6.38 14.20 -12.79
N ALA A 486 6.26 14.18 -14.12
CA ALA A 486 7.28 14.72 -15.01
C ALA A 486 7.53 16.22 -14.78
N ALA A 487 6.47 17.00 -14.53
CA ALA A 487 6.60 18.43 -14.22
C ALA A 487 7.39 18.66 -12.93
N PHE A 488 7.12 17.90 -11.86
CA PHE A 488 7.90 17.97 -10.62
C PHE A 488 9.38 17.60 -10.82
N GLN A 489 9.67 16.67 -11.72
CA GLN A 489 11.04 16.28 -12.09
C GLN A 489 11.72 17.23 -13.09
N GLY A 490 11.03 18.29 -13.53
CA GLY A 490 11.54 19.24 -14.54
C GLY A 490 11.71 18.63 -15.94
N LEU A 491 10.95 17.57 -16.25
CA LEU A 491 11.02 16.83 -17.51
C LEU A 491 9.93 17.30 -18.48
N ASN A 492 10.33 17.95 -19.56
CA ASN A 492 9.39 18.46 -20.58
C ASN A 492 9.15 17.49 -21.75
N ASN A 493 10.06 16.54 -21.98
CA ASN A 493 9.95 15.55 -23.04
C ASN A 493 10.43 14.19 -22.49
N LEU A 494 9.49 13.32 -22.16
CA LEU A 494 9.79 11.97 -21.69
C LEU A 494 10.23 11.10 -22.85
N SER A 495 11.37 10.41 -22.70
CA SER A 495 11.65 9.24 -23.53
C SER A 495 10.62 8.15 -23.26
N ARG A 496 10.42 7.22 -24.21
CA ARG A 496 9.52 6.07 -24.02
C ARG A 496 9.82 5.33 -22.71
N ALA A 497 11.09 5.09 -22.41
CA ALA A 497 11.49 4.41 -21.18
C ALA A 497 11.13 5.20 -19.90
N GLN A 498 11.30 6.53 -19.91
CA GLN A 498 10.89 7.36 -18.78
C GLN A 498 9.38 7.39 -18.61
N HIS A 499 8.63 7.46 -19.72
CA HIS A 499 7.18 7.40 -19.70
C HIS A 499 6.69 6.10 -19.06
N GLU A 500 7.17 4.93 -19.52
CA GLU A 500 6.76 3.64 -18.93
C GLU A 500 7.16 3.51 -17.46
N ARG A 501 8.34 4.02 -17.08
CA ARG A 501 8.79 4.01 -15.67
C ARG A 501 7.87 4.83 -14.78
N LEU A 502 7.45 6.02 -15.22
CA LEU A 502 6.48 6.82 -14.48
C LEU A 502 5.11 6.13 -14.47
N LYS A 503 4.65 5.61 -15.62
CA LYS A 503 3.37 4.89 -15.76
C LYS A 503 3.22 3.78 -14.74
N PHE A 504 4.28 3.01 -14.48
CA PHE A 504 4.23 1.85 -13.59
C PHE A 504 4.90 2.08 -12.22
N GLY A 505 5.09 3.35 -11.81
CA GLY A 505 5.57 3.67 -10.46
C GLY A 505 7.00 3.22 -10.15
N CYS A 506 7.87 3.14 -11.17
CA CYS A 506 9.27 2.75 -10.98
C CYS A 506 10.03 3.77 -10.11
N THR A 507 10.46 3.35 -8.94
CA THR A 507 11.26 4.19 -8.02
C THR A 507 12.77 4.01 -8.15
N CYS A 508 13.25 2.95 -8.81
CA CYS A 508 14.69 2.71 -9.00
C CYS A 508 15.26 3.37 -10.25
N GLY A 509 14.39 3.92 -11.11
CA GLY A 509 14.75 4.54 -12.38
C GLY A 509 15.33 3.58 -13.43
N SER A 510 15.30 2.27 -13.20
CA SER A 510 16.00 1.26 -14.03
C SER A 510 15.12 0.09 -14.48
N CYS A 511 13.82 0.08 -14.16
CA CYS A 511 12.92 -0.99 -14.61
C CYS A 511 12.88 -1.08 -16.15
N ILE A 512 12.87 -2.32 -16.64
CA ILE A 512 12.68 -2.68 -18.05
C ILE A 512 11.17 -2.56 -18.34
N ASP A 513 10.84 -1.88 -19.44
CA ASP A 513 9.46 -1.50 -19.79
C ASP A 513 8.67 -0.84 -18.64
N GLY A 514 9.38 -0.26 -17.67
CA GLY A 514 8.80 0.45 -16.53
C GLY A 514 8.35 -0.43 -15.37
N PHE A 515 8.02 -1.71 -15.59
CA PHE A 515 7.52 -2.59 -14.54
C PHE A 515 8.55 -3.59 -14.02
N LEU A 516 9.35 -4.24 -14.89
CA LEU A 516 10.25 -5.32 -14.47
C LEU A 516 11.51 -4.74 -13.82
N SER A 517 11.63 -4.86 -12.50
CA SER A 517 12.76 -4.32 -11.75
C SER A 517 14.06 -5.09 -12.00
N THR A 518 15.19 -4.47 -11.67
CA THR A 518 16.50 -5.12 -11.81
C THR A 518 16.65 -6.31 -10.87
N HIS A 519 16.10 -6.20 -9.65
CA HIS A 519 16.05 -7.28 -8.67
C HIS A 519 15.23 -8.45 -9.20
N MET A 520 13.96 -8.20 -9.53
CA MET A 520 13.04 -9.22 -10.02
C MET A 520 13.58 -9.91 -11.28
N ARG A 521 14.14 -9.16 -12.23
CA ARG A 521 14.78 -9.74 -13.42
C ARG A 521 15.89 -10.72 -13.04
N HIS A 522 16.74 -10.35 -12.09
CA HIS A 522 17.84 -11.21 -11.64
C HIS A 522 17.31 -12.48 -10.97
N THR A 523 16.32 -12.35 -10.08
CA THR A 523 15.63 -13.48 -9.45
C THR A 523 15.05 -14.42 -10.52
N LEU A 524 14.27 -13.90 -11.46
CA LEU A 524 13.66 -14.69 -12.53
C LEU A 524 14.70 -15.36 -13.44
N LEU A 525 15.82 -14.69 -13.71
CA LEU A 525 16.90 -15.26 -14.52
C LEU A 525 17.53 -16.47 -13.81
N GLN A 526 17.93 -16.30 -12.56
CA GLN A 526 18.51 -17.38 -11.76
C GLN A 526 17.53 -18.55 -11.62
N ARG A 527 16.26 -18.24 -11.35
CA ARG A 527 15.17 -19.21 -11.24
C ARG A 527 14.97 -20.00 -12.52
N ALA A 528 14.92 -19.33 -13.66
CA ALA A 528 14.77 -19.99 -14.94
C ALA A 528 15.93 -20.95 -15.24
N GLU A 529 17.17 -20.56 -14.95
CA GLU A 529 18.35 -21.42 -15.09
C GLU A 529 18.31 -22.63 -14.14
N MET A 530 17.96 -22.41 -12.87
CA MET A 530 17.84 -23.49 -11.87
C MET A 530 16.74 -24.50 -12.22
N ILE A 531 15.54 -24.02 -12.57
CA ILE A 531 14.41 -24.88 -12.94
C ILE A 531 14.77 -25.68 -14.21
N TYR A 532 15.42 -25.06 -15.18
CA TYR A 532 15.90 -25.77 -16.37
C TYR A 532 16.82 -26.93 -15.99
N ASP A 533 17.86 -26.68 -15.18
CA ASP A 533 18.82 -27.69 -14.74
C ASP A 533 18.12 -28.81 -13.96
N PHE A 534 17.19 -28.47 -13.06
CA PHE A 534 16.42 -29.44 -12.29
C PHE A 534 15.55 -30.32 -13.16
N LEU A 535 14.73 -29.73 -14.04
CA LEU A 535 13.86 -30.47 -14.95
C LEU A 535 14.66 -31.30 -15.97
N HIS A 536 15.94 -30.97 -16.20
CA HIS A 536 16.80 -31.76 -17.04
C HIS A 536 17.36 -33.01 -16.32
N MET A 537 17.36 -33.02 -14.99
CA MET A 537 17.70 -34.22 -14.21
C MET A 537 16.66 -35.32 -14.43
N ASP A 538 17.13 -36.55 -14.63
CA ASP A 538 16.27 -37.74 -14.82
C ASP A 538 15.24 -37.64 -15.95
N ILE A 539 15.47 -36.75 -16.92
CA ILE A 539 14.55 -36.51 -18.04
C ILE A 539 14.28 -37.75 -18.90
N ASP A 540 15.11 -38.79 -18.78
CA ASP A 540 14.95 -40.09 -19.43
C ASP A 540 13.82 -40.94 -18.83
N ASP A 541 13.65 -40.94 -17.49
CA ASP A 541 12.58 -41.71 -16.82
C ASP A 541 11.31 -40.85 -16.67
N GLY A 542 10.43 -40.93 -17.66
CA GLY A 542 9.22 -40.12 -17.69
C GLY A 542 8.28 -40.32 -16.50
N LYS A 543 8.24 -41.52 -15.90
CA LYS A 543 7.33 -41.78 -14.77
C LYS A 543 7.87 -41.14 -13.49
N VAL A 544 9.16 -41.32 -13.23
CA VAL A 544 9.83 -40.70 -12.08
C VAL A 544 9.83 -39.18 -12.24
N TRP A 545 10.14 -38.67 -13.43
CA TRP A 545 10.13 -37.24 -13.75
C TRP A 545 8.76 -36.60 -13.49
N ALA A 546 7.68 -37.20 -13.98
CA ALA A 546 6.34 -36.62 -13.84
C ALA A 546 5.87 -36.55 -12.38
N VAL A 547 6.34 -37.47 -11.52
CA VAL A 547 6.06 -37.44 -10.08
C VAL A 547 6.97 -36.45 -9.36
N SER A 548 8.25 -36.39 -9.73
CA SER A 548 9.25 -35.55 -9.05
C SER A 548 9.07 -34.05 -9.32
N PHE A 549 8.43 -33.71 -10.44
CA PHE A 549 8.23 -32.33 -10.90
C PHE A 549 6.75 -32.00 -11.11
N GLU A 550 5.86 -32.62 -10.34
CA GLU A 550 4.41 -32.39 -10.42
C GLU A 550 4.08 -30.89 -10.21
N ASP A 551 4.69 -30.27 -9.20
CA ASP A 551 4.49 -28.86 -8.84
C ASP A 551 4.89 -27.91 -9.99
N TYR A 552 6.00 -28.19 -10.67
CA TYR A 552 6.46 -27.42 -11.84
C TYR A 552 5.58 -27.59 -13.08
N THR A 553 4.68 -28.57 -13.09
CA THR A 553 3.81 -28.83 -14.26
C THR A 553 2.35 -28.50 -13.98
N GLN A 554 2.00 -27.97 -12.79
CA GLN A 554 0.62 -27.73 -12.39
C GLN A 554 -0.18 -26.86 -13.37
N TYR A 555 0.48 -25.89 -14.01
CA TYR A 555 -0.12 -24.99 -15.01
C TYR A 555 -0.15 -25.56 -16.43
N VAL A 556 0.37 -26.77 -16.64
CA VAL A 556 0.31 -27.49 -17.90
C VAL A 556 -1.02 -28.27 -18.00
N ALA A 557 -1.63 -28.26 -19.18
CA ALA A 557 -2.87 -28.97 -19.45
C ALA A 557 -2.79 -30.44 -18.98
N PRO A 558 -3.80 -30.98 -18.25
CA PRO A 558 -3.74 -32.32 -17.66
C PRO A 558 -3.42 -33.44 -18.65
N ASP A 559 -3.95 -33.36 -19.88
CA ASP A 559 -3.70 -34.35 -20.93
C ASP A 559 -2.24 -34.32 -21.43
N LEU A 560 -1.60 -33.14 -21.39
CA LEU A 560 -0.21 -32.96 -21.74
C LEU A 560 0.73 -33.43 -20.61
N ARG A 561 0.35 -33.19 -19.35
CA ARG A 561 1.03 -33.75 -18.17
C ARG A 561 1.10 -35.28 -18.21
N GLU A 562 -0.02 -35.95 -18.53
CA GLU A 562 -0.02 -37.40 -18.68
C GLU A 562 0.94 -37.89 -19.78
N ARG A 563 1.09 -37.12 -20.86
CA ARG A 563 2.04 -37.44 -21.94
C ARG A 563 3.49 -37.26 -21.51
N PHE A 564 3.79 -36.41 -20.53
CA PHE A 564 5.14 -36.32 -19.96
C PHE A 564 5.60 -37.66 -19.36
N LYS A 565 4.71 -38.58 -18.96
CA LYS A 565 5.11 -39.91 -18.47
C LYS A 565 5.74 -40.79 -19.55
N THR A 566 5.45 -40.52 -20.82
CA THR A 566 5.83 -41.40 -21.95
C THR A 566 6.64 -40.72 -23.04
N ASN A 567 6.64 -39.39 -23.12
CA ASN A 567 7.28 -38.65 -24.21
C ASN A 567 8.43 -37.75 -23.71
N LYS A 568 9.67 -38.19 -23.94
CA LYS A 568 10.89 -37.44 -23.61
C LYS A 568 10.98 -36.09 -24.33
N SER A 569 10.56 -36.02 -25.59
CA SER A 569 10.64 -34.78 -26.37
C SER A 569 9.75 -33.69 -25.80
N LEU A 570 8.58 -34.05 -25.25
CA LEU A 570 7.69 -33.07 -24.61
C LEU A 570 8.27 -32.55 -23.30
N ARG A 571 8.87 -33.42 -22.47
CA ARG A 571 9.59 -33.02 -21.26
C ARG A 571 10.73 -32.06 -21.59
N GLN A 572 11.58 -32.44 -22.55
CA GLN A 572 12.71 -31.61 -22.97
C GLN A 572 12.24 -30.27 -23.53
N GLY A 573 11.18 -30.27 -24.34
CA GLY A 573 10.63 -29.04 -24.91
C GLY A 573 10.08 -28.09 -23.84
N PHE A 574 9.45 -28.64 -22.80
CA PHE A 574 8.99 -27.88 -21.63
C PHE A 574 10.18 -27.31 -20.83
N SER A 575 11.19 -28.13 -20.50
CA SER A 575 12.40 -27.67 -19.82
C SER A 575 13.10 -26.56 -20.61
N ASN A 576 13.32 -26.75 -21.91
CA ASN A 576 14.01 -25.78 -22.78
C ASN A 576 13.36 -24.40 -22.82
N LEU A 577 12.05 -24.28 -22.56
CA LEU A 577 11.40 -22.97 -22.49
C LEU A 577 11.93 -22.12 -21.32
N PHE A 578 12.28 -22.71 -20.18
CA PHE A 578 12.91 -21.98 -19.08
C PHE A 578 14.28 -21.41 -19.49
N LEU A 579 15.08 -22.20 -20.24
CA LEU A 579 16.33 -21.71 -20.82
C LEU A 579 16.09 -20.52 -21.77
N TYR A 580 15.07 -20.58 -22.62
CA TYR A 580 14.75 -19.46 -23.52
C TYR A 580 14.23 -18.22 -22.77
N VAL A 581 13.53 -18.40 -21.64
CA VAL A 581 13.18 -17.28 -20.74
C VAL A 581 14.45 -16.64 -20.18
N ALA A 582 15.41 -17.43 -19.69
CA ALA A 582 16.69 -16.94 -19.21
C ALA A 582 17.44 -16.14 -20.30
N GLU A 583 17.52 -16.66 -21.53
CA GLU A 583 18.14 -15.97 -22.66
C GLU A 583 17.45 -14.64 -23.03
N VAL A 584 16.13 -14.54 -22.86
CA VAL A 584 15.37 -13.29 -23.05
C VAL A 584 15.71 -12.28 -21.95
N LEU A 585 15.70 -12.72 -20.68
CA LEU A 585 16.03 -11.88 -19.53
C LEU A 585 17.47 -11.35 -19.58
N GLN A 586 18.43 -12.17 -20.04
CA GLN A 586 19.83 -11.76 -20.25
C GLN A 586 19.99 -10.64 -21.28
N LYS A 587 19.01 -10.44 -22.17
CA LYS A 587 19.02 -9.37 -23.19
C LYS A 587 18.33 -8.09 -22.71
N ASP A 588 17.99 -8.00 -21.42
CA ASP A 588 17.20 -6.91 -20.85
C ASP A 588 15.82 -6.74 -21.53
N ILE A 589 15.19 -7.86 -21.88
CA ILE A 589 13.84 -7.90 -22.47
C ILE A 589 12.91 -8.60 -21.47
N PRO A 590 11.70 -8.06 -21.17
CA PRO A 590 10.75 -8.76 -20.33
C PRO A 590 10.31 -10.08 -21.01
N PRO A 591 10.06 -11.15 -20.24
CA PRO A 591 9.76 -12.46 -20.80
C PRO A 591 8.29 -12.56 -21.25
N TYR A 592 7.84 -11.66 -22.12
CA TYR A 592 6.53 -11.75 -22.78
C TYR A 592 6.43 -13.06 -23.55
N VAL A 593 5.23 -13.63 -23.65
CA VAL A 593 4.93 -14.83 -24.45
C VAL A 593 5.58 -14.73 -25.85
N GLU A 594 5.38 -13.61 -26.54
CA GLU A 594 5.89 -13.39 -27.90
C GLU A 594 7.42 -13.36 -27.95
N SER A 595 8.06 -12.81 -26.92
CA SER A 595 9.52 -12.70 -26.84
C SER A 595 10.18 -14.07 -26.66
N VAL A 596 9.60 -14.90 -25.80
CA VAL A 596 10.07 -16.26 -25.54
C VAL A 596 9.79 -17.15 -26.74
N GLU A 597 8.61 -17.04 -27.38
CA GLU A 597 8.35 -17.75 -28.62
C GLU A 597 9.30 -17.33 -29.75
N ALA A 598 9.60 -16.03 -29.87
CA ALA A 598 10.55 -15.54 -30.86
C ALA A 598 11.95 -16.11 -30.59
N GLN A 599 12.38 -16.17 -29.32
CA GLN A 599 13.63 -16.79 -28.92
C GLN A 599 13.64 -18.28 -29.29
N ALA A 600 12.61 -19.03 -28.93
CA ALA A 600 12.45 -20.44 -29.27
C ALA A 600 12.48 -20.69 -30.79
N ARG A 601 11.80 -19.86 -31.58
CA ARG A 601 11.79 -19.96 -33.05
C ARG A 601 13.16 -19.66 -33.68
N SER A 602 13.92 -18.76 -33.08
CA SER A 602 15.26 -18.36 -33.54
C SER A 602 16.35 -19.35 -33.13
N SER A 603 16.09 -20.18 -32.12
CA SER A 603 17.01 -21.21 -31.67
C SER A 603 17.27 -22.22 -32.78
N SER A 604 18.53 -22.65 -32.92
CA SER A 604 18.90 -23.76 -33.81
C SER A 604 18.82 -25.09 -33.07
N GLU A 605 17.77 -25.27 -32.27
CA GLU A 605 17.55 -26.45 -31.43
C GLU A 605 17.42 -27.73 -32.28
N TRP A 606 18.24 -28.73 -31.95
CA TRP A 606 18.18 -30.03 -32.59
C TRP A 606 18.36 -31.17 -31.58
N PRO A 607 17.41 -32.12 -31.46
CA PRO A 607 16.09 -32.15 -32.12
C PRO A 607 15.18 -31.00 -31.66
N PRO A 608 14.16 -30.59 -32.44
CA PRO A 608 13.32 -29.42 -32.14
C PRO A 608 12.25 -29.72 -31.07
N CYS A 609 12.70 -30.08 -29.87
CA CYS A 609 11.84 -30.51 -28.78
C CYS A 609 10.89 -29.41 -28.31
N THR A 610 11.36 -28.15 -28.20
CA THR A 610 10.48 -27.04 -27.81
C THR A 610 9.38 -26.79 -28.84
N ARG A 611 9.70 -26.87 -30.13
CA ARG A 611 8.67 -26.75 -31.17
C ARG A 611 7.62 -27.85 -31.03
N SER A 612 8.04 -29.09 -30.76
CA SER A 612 7.11 -30.19 -30.53
C SER A 612 6.24 -29.99 -29.29
N PHE A 613 6.77 -29.38 -28.23
CA PHE A 613 5.97 -29.01 -27.06
C PHE A 613 4.94 -27.93 -27.41
N LEU A 614 5.35 -26.83 -28.05
CA LEU A 614 4.50 -25.69 -28.40
C LEU A 614 3.38 -26.01 -29.41
N GLU A 615 3.40 -27.17 -30.07
CA GLU A 615 2.24 -27.64 -30.86
C GLU A 615 0.99 -27.90 -30.00
N ARG A 616 1.16 -28.12 -28.69
CA ARG A 616 0.08 -28.49 -27.76
C ARG A 616 0.17 -27.80 -26.40
N GLY A 617 1.38 -27.43 -26.00
CA GLY A 617 1.69 -26.66 -24.81
C GLY A 617 1.64 -25.17 -25.07
N ARG A 618 1.92 -24.41 -24.03
CA ARG A 618 1.84 -22.94 -24.00
C ARG A 618 3.04 -22.37 -23.24
N VAL A 619 3.52 -21.20 -23.66
CA VAL A 619 4.60 -20.49 -22.96
C VAL A 619 4.08 -19.96 -21.63
N GLU A 620 2.80 -19.60 -21.58
CA GLU A 620 2.08 -19.09 -20.42
C GLU A 620 2.20 -20.03 -19.22
N SER A 621 2.11 -21.35 -19.44
CA SER A 621 2.29 -22.35 -18.39
C SER A 621 3.69 -22.30 -17.77
N VAL A 622 4.73 -22.05 -18.58
CA VAL A 622 6.13 -21.95 -18.12
C VAL A 622 6.37 -20.66 -17.38
N LEU A 623 5.89 -19.54 -17.92
CA LEU A 623 5.99 -18.23 -17.27
C LEU A 623 5.29 -18.25 -15.92
N ARG A 624 4.04 -18.72 -15.85
CA ARG A 624 3.30 -18.82 -14.59
C ARG A 624 4.01 -19.70 -13.56
N THR A 625 4.56 -20.83 -13.99
CA THR A 625 5.40 -21.69 -13.12
C THR A 625 6.61 -20.92 -12.59
N LEU A 626 7.33 -20.22 -13.46
CA LEU A 626 8.53 -19.47 -13.10
C LEU A 626 8.24 -18.34 -12.11
N PHE A 627 7.22 -17.54 -12.38
CA PHE A 627 6.86 -16.42 -11.52
C PHE A 627 6.39 -16.91 -10.15
N THR A 628 5.55 -17.96 -10.09
CA THR A 628 5.11 -18.54 -8.81
C THR A 628 6.26 -19.15 -8.02
N ASP A 629 7.17 -19.92 -8.66
CA ASP A 629 8.37 -20.47 -7.97
C ASP A 629 9.32 -19.35 -7.48
N ALA A 630 9.44 -18.26 -8.23
CA ALA A 630 10.25 -17.11 -7.83
C ALA A 630 9.66 -16.37 -6.62
N ASP A 631 8.34 -16.17 -6.63
CA ASP A 631 7.57 -15.53 -5.54
C ASP A 631 7.71 -16.34 -4.24
N GLU A 632 7.37 -17.64 -4.28
CA GLU A 632 7.42 -18.55 -3.13
C GLU A 632 8.80 -18.67 -2.49
N LEU A 633 9.88 -18.58 -3.28
CA LEU A 633 11.23 -18.77 -2.75
C LEU A 633 11.92 -17.50 -2.26
N GLU A 634 11.49 -16.32 -2.73
CA GLU A 634 11.85 -15.08 -2.05
C GLU A 634 11.24 -15.05 -0.63
N GLU A 635 10.12 -15.73 -0.39
CA GLU A 635 9.51 -15.87 0.94
C GLU A 635 10.27 -16.83 1.86
N VAL A 636 10.72 -17.98 1.35
CA VAL A 636 11.30 -19.06 2.19
C VAL A 636 12.80 -18.87 2.47
N GLU A 637 13.57 -18.31 1.54
CA GLU A 637 15.02 -18.16 1.69
C GLU A 637 15.50 -16.74 1.35
N PRO A 638 15.48 -15.78 2.30
CA PRO A 638 16.17 -14.52 2.11
C PRO A 638 17.66 -14.84 1.88
N ALA A 639 18.19 -14.42 0.72
CA ALA A 639 19.48 -14.82 0.15
C ALA A 639 20.54 -15.19 1.21
N GLN A 640 20.91 -16.47 1.25
CA GLN A 640 21.85 -17.03 2.24
C GLN A 640 23.27 -16.44 2.19
N ASP A 641 23.59 -15.60 1.20
CA ASP A 641 24.83 -14.82 1.15
C ASP A 641 24.58 -13.31 0.95
N PRO A 642 24.59 -12.51 2.03
CA PRO A 642 24.47 -11.05 1.99
C PRO A 642 25.57 -10.35 1.17
N LYS A 643 26.62 -11.07 0.74
CA LYS A 643 27.72 -10.52 -0.07
C LYS A 643 27.56 -10.82 -1.57
N ALA A 644 26.65 -11.72 -1.97
CA ALA A 644 26.43 -12.10 -3.36
C ALA A 644 25.21 -11.43 -3.99
N VAL A 645 24.29 -10.87 -3.20
CA VAL A 645 23.26 -9.95 -3.70
C VAL A 645 23.99 -8.71 -4.21
N GLU A 646 24.19 -8.63 -5.53
CA GLU A 646 24.44 -7.35 -6.19
C GLU A 646 23.46 -6.35 -5.57
N LYS A 647 23.96 -5.27 -4.96
CA LYS A 647 23.10 -4.26 -4.34
C LYS A 647 22.31 -3.55 -5.43
N PHE A 648 21.26 -4.20 -5.93
CA PHE A 648 20.33 -3.62 -6.85
C PHE A 648 19.64 -2.44 -6.15
N PRO A 649 19.33 -1.38 -6.90
CA PRO A 649 18.57 -0.29 -6.34
C PRO A 649 17.16 -0.79 -5.98
N GLU A 650 16.79 -0.66 -4.71
CA GLU A 650 15.45 -1.01 -4.23
C GLU A 650 14.36 -0.29 -5.05
N CYS A 651 13.39 -1.05 -5.54
CA CYS A 651 12.28 -0.59 -6.35
C CYS A 651 10.93 -0.95 -5.74
N ARG A 652 9.92 -0.11 -5.98
CA ARG A 652 8.52 -0.40 -5.66
C ARG A 652 8.00 -1.67 -6.36
N ASN A 653 8.56 -2.00 -7.53
CA ASN A 653 8.17 -3.16 -8.33
C ASN A 653 9.01 -4.41 -8.03
N ASP A 654 9.85 -4.43 -6.99
CA ASP A 654 10.76 -5.57 -6.73
C ASP A 654 10.03 -6.88 -6.42
N TYR A 655 8.85 -6.79 -5.82
CA TYR A 655 8.08 -7.95 -5.34
C TYR A 655 6.71 -8.08 -6.03
N GLU A 656 6.40 -7.25 -7.01
CA GLU A 656 5.06 -7.21 -7.64
C GLU A 656 4.87 -8.34 -8.69
N PHE A 657 5.15 -9.59 -8.33
CA PHE A 657 5.17 -10.74 -9.25
C PHE A 657 3.82 -10.96 -9.94
N GLN A 658 2.70 -10.87 -9.20
CA GLN A 658 1.35 -11.02 -9.79
C GLN A 658 1.03 -9.96 -10.85
N PHE A 659 1.43 -8.71 -10.59
CA PHE A 659 1.33 -7.64 -11.58
C PHE A 659 2.22 -7.91 -12.80
N VAL A 660 3.45 -8.40 -12.61
CA VAL A 660 4.35 -8.74 -13.73
C VAL A 660 3.85 -9.94 -14.55
N ILE A 661 3.26 -10.95 -13.91
CA ILE A 661 2.55 -12.08 -14.57
C ILE A 661 1.50 -11.53 -15.54
N SER A 662 0.62 -10.64 -15.05
CA SER A 662 -0.41 -9.98 -15.85
C SER A 662 0.21 -9.24 -17.05
N MET A 663 1.24 -8.42 -16.81
CA MET A 663 1.94 -7.66 -17.85
C MET A 663 2.64 -8.54 -18.90
N CYS A 664 3.10 -9.74 -18.54
CA CYS A 664 3.75 -10.67 -19.46
C CYS A 664 2.78 -11.51 -20.30
N GLY A 665 1.47 -11.28 -20.18
CA GLY A 665 0.44 -11.90 -21.02
C GLY A 665 -0.06 -13.26 -20.50
N THR A 666 0.08 -13.52 -19.20
CA THR A 666 -0.36 -14.77 -18.58
C THR A 666 -1.60 -14.54 -17.73
N HIS A 667 -2.76 -14.46 -18.37
CA HIS A 667 -4.07 -14.48 -17.72
C HIS A 667 -4.72 -15.87 -17.81
#